data_AF-A0A936W8G8-F1
#
_entry.id   AF-A0A936W8G8-F1
#
_cell.length_a   1.000
_cell.length_b   1.000
_cell.length_c   1.000
_cell.angle_alpha   90.00
_cell.angle_beta   90.00
_cell.angle_gamma   90.00
#
_symmetry.space_group_name_H-M   'P 1'
#
loop_
_entity.id
_entity.type
_entity.pdbx_description
1 polymer ?
#
loop_
_entity_poly.entity_id
_entity_poly.type
_entity_poly.pdbx_seq_one_letter_code
_entity_poly.pdbx_strand_id
1 'polypeptide(L)'
;MRGALALTTLSLALGLPFTAKAQVDLPVFGKQDVINGYAKDIEGEVLSYFSVYPEHATTALLTRCTDGAKAIAWETAAVPFSERESVQYYYFSWIAAHNSTTSGGDRYFDLYVNDRLALTFTTHHNTKPGSWSAAGIDSTKLVFEFIKADRHGDAHGFAHLRVPRKYITPGQPVKLMIVGHAQNSPDWFMTFRYTFEEKVEVEVLPFRRKDGKQPVLFTVMHFGPPETLAVSIGKYLQVDFLNVRNGLQVFESWAYSADSTTKYASVRADMRGHNVLDTVIRIDPIIHRDIHLVHHSHTDIGYSHLQAEVEQIQNNNIWKALVLIDRTKDYPEDSRFVWNVESLWAVENFLGIASEADKQRFIAAVKAGSIALSANYANLMTGLCTPEEMHWIVEYADSLRAWYDLPITMAMQTDVPGMSWSMVDAYAAHGIRHLSQGPNYIPDMPDGGDRIGSTLREQGDKPYWWKGTTGRDSILVWTAGQGYGGWHGYTAGAIKERGTRKIAAYMNDLAAKGYPYDMLQWRYNIVSDNGPVDSTLSDFVREWNEKYSSPRLIIANAGTMMQEFERKYGKSIPTWSGDFTPYWEDGAYSTAKEEGDVRVLSARLTNLIDAAKILDKPIDPHLLYRAKRSIVMWHEHTWGAWCSISDPDAHFTTDQWRVKKDFADSAGWYVEQLFRTCSAGLPQQPIDLHNPIPLWEQRAPRWVPSLKVISVRDSSVYEARLTPPDLSEETDDGVGMAMLFLADRAVSRVLEQAADSAAWFHSQLGNMPSRDKKALHLALPFNIPNATVRIGIGDTCVTPESGRIPGSNNDFFCAQRWIDVSNDSMGVTIVCPQGAIWEVGEMVDERKVNPGRGTNAEKYKAWKTEAKSSSTLYLYALNNYWHTNFKADQEGPITFDLYLKMHGPFKLEEARRFGLEMTRPLITWWK
;
A
#
# COMPACT_ATOMS: atom_id res chain seq x y z
N MET A 1 2.53 27.49 -13.86
CA MET A 1 3.65 28.40 -14.21
C MET A 1 3.72 29.54 -13.19
N ARG A 2 4.94 29.98 -12.84
CA ARG A 2 5.39 30.64 -11.58
C ARG A 2 5.58 29.61 -10.45
N GLY A 3 6.75 29.07 -10.14
CA GLY A 3 8.12 29.49 -10.40
C GLY A 3 8.82 29.80 -9.08
N ALA A 4 9.01 28.79 -8.22
CA ALA A 4 9.83 28.86 -7.02
C ALA A 4 10.94 27.81 -7.15
N LEU A 5 12.10 28.25 -7.66
CA LEU A 5 13.33 27.47 -7.58
C LEU A 5 13.65 27.28 -6.09
N ALA A 6 13.59 26.04 -5.62
CA ALA A 6 14.32 25.65 -4.42
C ALA A 6 15.81 25.80 -4.73
N LEU A 7 16.45 26.83 -4.18
CA LEU A 7 17.91 26.88 -4.12
C LEU A 7 18.36 25.79 -3.17
N THR A 8 18.66 24.61 -3.70
CA THR A 8 19.61 23.68 -3.10
C THR A 8 20.95 24.41 -3.09
N THR A 9 21.38 24.88 -1.92
CA THR A 9 22.74 25.36 -1.72
C THR A 9 23.70 24.18 -1.92
N LEU A 10 24.18 24.03 -3.16
CA LEU A 10 25.35 23.24 -3.48
C LEU A 10 26.54 23.96 -2.85
N SER A 11 26.94 23.54 -1.65
CA SER A 11 28.22 23.95 -1.09
C SER A 11 29.33 23.29 -1.91
N LEU A 12 29.87 24.00 -2.90
CA LEU A 12 31.16 23.66 -3.50
C LEU A 12 32.23 23.88 -2.42
N ALA A 13 32.51 22.84 -1.64
CA ALA A 13 33.79 22.74 -0.94
C ALA A 13 34.84 22.46 -2.01
N LEU A 14 35.67 23.46 -2.33
CA LEU A 14 36.90 23.28 -3.09
C LEU A 14 37.86 22.43 -2.25
N GLY A 15 37.70 21.11 -2.32
CA GLY A 15 38.66 20.16 -1.79
C GLY A 15 39.96 20.28 -2.57
N LEU A 16 41.04 20.70 -1.90
CA LEU A 16 42.38 20.43 -2.40
C LEU A 16 42.50 18.91 -2.58
N PRO A 17 42.97 18.40 -3.73
CA PRO A 17 43.14 16.96 -3.93
C PRO A 17 44.29 16.48 -3.04
N PHE A 18 43.97 16.05 -1.83
CA PHE A 18 44.85 15.16 -1.09
C PHE A 18 44.91 13.87 -1.89
N THR A 19 46.10 13.49 -2.37
CA THR A 19 46.33 12.15 -2.91
C THR A 19 46.09 11.15 -1.78
N ALA A 20 44.90 10.54 -1.75
CA ALA A 20 44.45 9.67 -0.66
C ALA A 20 45.30 8.38 -0.61
N LYS A 21 46.32 8.38 0.25
CA LYS A 21 46.92 7.16 0.79
C LYS A 21 46.50 7.05 2.25
N ALA A 22 45.96 5.90 2.61
CA ALA A 22 45.56 5.59 3.98
C ALA A 22 46.22 4.30 4.42
N GLN A 23 46.93 4.33 5.55
CA GLN A 23 47.44 3.11 6.14
C GLN A 23 46.30 2.40 6.90
N VAL A 24 45.71 1.38 6.29
CA VAL A 24 44.57 0.61 6.82
C VAL A 24 45.01 -0.82 7.13
N ASP A 25 44.51 -1.40 8.21
CA ASP A 25 44.71 -2.83 8.48
C ASP A 25 43.72 -3.63 7.64
N LEU A 26 44.24 -4.29 6.60
CA LEU A 26 43.45 -5.05 5.64
C LEU A 26 43.43 -6.54 6.01
N PRO A 27 42.29 -7.22 5.85
CA PRO A 27 42.23 -8.67 5.99
C PRO A 27 43.26 -9.34 5.08
N VAL A 28 44.02 -10.28 5.63
CA VAL A 28 45.12 -11.02 4.96
C VAL A 28 46.37 -10.19 4.65
N PHE A 29 46.25 -8.90 4.33
CA PHE A 29 47.39 -8.07 3.94
C PHE A 29 48.04 -7.30 5.09
N GLY A 30 47.38 -7.22 6.25
CA GLY A 30 47.83 -6.44 7.39
C GLY A 30 47.80 -4.94 7.09
N LYS A 31 48.62 -4.16 7.80
CA LYS A 31 48.69 -2.70 7.66
C LYS A 31 49.28 -2.29 6.30
N GLN A 32 48.49 -1.69 5.42
CA GLN A 32 48.89 -1.30 4.06
C GLN A 32 48.43 0.11 3.69
N ASP A 33 49.18 0.77 2.80
CA ASP A 33 48.74 2.00 2.14
C ASP A 33 47.74 1.66 1.03
N VAL A 34 46.48 2.01 1.26
CA VAL A 34 45.35 1.68 0.38
C VAL A 34 44.99 2.89 -0.48
N ILE A 35 44.69 2.61 -1.74
CA ILE A 35 44.19 3.54 -2.74
C ILE A 35 42.69 3.28 -2.93
N ASN A 36 41.90 4.34 -3.11
CA ASN A 36 40.49 4.18 -3.43
C ASN A 36 40.32 3.40 -4.76
N GLY A 37 39.63 2.27 -4.67
CA GLY A 37 39.44 1.33 -5.77
C GLY A 37 38.36 1.73 -6.75
N TYR A 38 37.54 2.75 -6.46
CA TYR A 38 36.49 3.22 -7.37
C TYR A 38 36.48 4.76 -7.45
N ALA A 39 36.69 5.33 -8.63
CA ALA A 39 36.66 6.77 -8.86
C ALA A 39 35.73 7.16 -10.02
N LYS A 40 35.69 6.37 -11.11
CA LYS A 40 34.95 6.75 -12.32
C LYS A 40 34.50 5.55 -13.13
N ASP A 41 33.24 5.55 -13.53
CA ASP A 41 32.64 4.55 -14.42
C ASP A 41 33.31 4.56 -15.81
N ILE A 42 33.48 3.37 -16.40
CA ILE A 42 33.86 3.21 -17.81
C ILE A 42 32.78 2.44 -18.57
N GLU A 43 32.31 1.32 -18.02
CA GLU A 43 31.37 0.40 -18.66
C GLU A 43 30.51 -0.33 -17.60
N GLY A 44 29.26 -0.65 -17.95
CA GLY A 44 28.37 -1.47 -17.12
C GLY A 44 26.98 -0.88 -16.93
N GLU A 45 26.02 -1.73 -16.59
CA GLU A 45 24.68 -1.32 -16.20
C GLU A 45 24.71 -0.65 -14.82
N VAL A 46 24.18 0.57 -14.72
CA VAL A 46 24.02 1.29 -13.45
C VAL A 46 22.65 0.98 -12.88
N LEU A 47 22.61 0.52 -11.63
CA LEU A 47 21.37 0.31 -10.89
C LEU A 47 21.43 0.93 -9.50
N SER A 48 20.26 1.23 -8.93
CA SER A 48 20.12 1.56 -7.51
C SER A 48 20.10 0.28 -6.67
N TYR A 49 20.98 0.19 -5.67
CA TYR A 49 21.09 -0.96 -4.76
C TYR A 49 21.66 -0.54 -3.41
N PHE A 50 21.35 -1.27 -2.33
CA PHE A 50 21.87 -0.98 -1.00
C PHE A 50 23.23 -1.63 -0.78
N SER A 51 24.14 -0.94 -0.08
CA SER A 51 25.47 -1.47 0.26
C SER A 51 25.68 -1.62 1.76
N VAL A 52 26.93 -1.85 2.17
CA VAL A 52 27.37 -1.68 3.57
C VAL A 52 27.12 -0.27 4.12
N TYR A 53 27.04 0.74 3.24
CA TYR A 53 26.63 2.12 3.54
C TYR A 53 25.33 2.46 2.80
N PRO A 54 24.18 1.94 3.28
CA PRO A 54 22.92 1.92 2.52
C PRO A 54 22.33 3.30 2.22
N GLU A 55 22.81 4.35 2.88
CA GLU A 55 22.34 5.74 2.69
C GLU A 55 23.33 6.60 1.89
N HIS A 56 24.53 6.08 1.57
CA HIS A 56 25.59 6.86 0.92
C HIS A 56 26.13 6.20 -0.36
N ALA A 57 26.21 4.86 -0.40
CA ALA A 57 26.61 4.09 -1.57
C ALA A 57 25.39 3.32 -2.09
N THR A 58 24.54 4.03 -2.83
CA THR A 58 23.19 3.58 -3.25
C THR A 58 23.09 3.19 -4.73
N THR A 59 24.19 3.25 -5.48
CA THR A 59 24.23 2.82 -6.89
C THR A 59 25.44 1.93 -7.15
N ALA A 60 25.28 0.97 -8.06
CA ALA A 60 26.30 -0.03 -8.38
C ALA A 60 26.40 -0.30 -9.88
N LEU A 61 27.56 -0.80 -10.29
CA LEU A 61 27.76 -1.49 -11.57
C LEU A 61 27.58 -3.00 -11.33
N LEU A 62 26.81 -3.66 -12.20
CA LEU A 62 26.50 -5.09 -12.09
C LEU A 62 27.00 -5.90 -13.29
N THR A 63 27.67 -7.01 -13.00
CA THR A 63 27.94 -8.09 -13.95
C THR A 63 27.20 -9.37 -13.54
N ARG A 64 26.85 -10.22 -14.51
CA ARG A 64 26.17 -11.50 -14.29
C ARG A 64 26.85 -12.63 -15.03
N CYS A 65 26.67 -13.85 -14.54
CA CYS A 65 27.15 -15.07 -15.21
C CYS A 65 26.17 -15.61 -16.27
N THR A 66 25.61 -14.72 -17.10
CA THR A 66 24.63 -15.08 -18.14
C THR A 66 25.32 -15.72 -19.34
N ASP A 67 25.86 -14.90 -20.22
CA ASP A 67 26.37 -15.23 -21.56
C ASP A 67 27.86 -14.91 -21.70
N GLY A 68 28.51 -14.46 -20.63
CA GLY A 68 29.92 -14.06 -20.66
C GLY A 68 30.17 -12.67 -21.25
N ALA A 69 29.13 -11.93 -21.63
CA ALA A 69 29.27 -10.65 -22.33
C ALA A 69 29.07 -9.43 -21.43
N LYS A 70 28.51 -9.60 -20.23
CA LYS A 70 28.19 -8.49 -19.31
C LYS A 70 29.41 -8.05 -18.51
N ALA A 71 30.24 -7.18 -19.08
CA ALA A 71 31.37 -6.58 -18.38
C ALA A 71 30.96 -5.38 -17.52
N ILE A 72 31.67 -5.18 -16.42
CA ILE A 72 31.71 -3.89 -15.69
C ILE A 72 33.15 -3.40 -15.63
N ALA A 73 33.36 -2.12 -15.90
CA ALA A 73 34.69 -1.52 -15.90
C ALA A 73 34.66 -0.12 -15.27
N TRP A 74 35.72 0.21 -14.55
CA TRP A 74 35.87 1.50 -13.87
C TRP A 74 37.35 1.85 -13.64
N GLU A 75 37.61 3.11 -13.33
CA GLU A 75 38.92 3.63 -12.93
C GLU A 75 39.02 3.71 -11.40
N THR A 76 40.17 3.35 -10.85
CA THR A 76 40.55 3.65 -9.46
C THR A 76 40.91 5.12 -9.30
N ALA A 77 41.14 5.58 -8.07
CA ALA A 77 41.89 6.83 -7.87
C ALA A 77 43.31 6.71 -8.46
N ALA A 78 43.90 7.83 -8.86
CA ALA A 78 45.25 7.86 -9.42
C ALA A 78 46.26 7.29 -8.42
N VAL A 79 47.12 6.38 -8.90
CA VAL A 79 48.16 5.80 -8.04
C VAL A 79 49.18 6.89 -7.70
N PRO A 80 49.45 7.20 -6.42
CA PRO A 80 50.30 8.34 -6.14
C PRO A 80 51.76 8.06 -6.51
N PHE A 81 52.44 9.10 -7.01
CA PHE A 81 53.84 9.02 -7.38
C PHE A 81 54.68 8.58 -6.17
N SER A 82 55.59 7.63 -6.37
CA SER A 82 56.51 7.16 -5.34
C SER A 82 57.85 6.92 -5.98
N GLU A 83 58.83 7.73 -5.59
CA GLU A 83 60.24 7.62 -6.01
C GLU A 83 60.96 6.44 -5.31
N ARG A 84 60.32 5.81 -4.32
CA ARG A 84 60.88 4.64 -3.64
C ARG A 84 60.82 3.41 -4.55
N GLU A 85 61.98 2.96 -5.04
CA GLU A 85 62.14 1.70 -5.78
C GLU A 85 61.71 0.45 -4.98
N SER A 86 61.56 0.57 -3.66
CA SER A 86 61.20 -0.53 -2.76
C SER A 86 59.70 -0.91 -2.74
N VAL A 87 58.82 -0.17 -3.41
CA VAL A 87 57.38 -0.49 -3.44
C VAL A 87 57.14 -1.70 -4.35
N GLN A 88 56.87 -2.87 -3.76
CA GLN A 88 56.60 -4.09 -4.52
C GLN A 88 55.15 -4.20 -5.01
N TYR A 89 54.21 -3.67 -4.22
CA TYR A 89 52.77 -3.80 -4.44
C TYR A 89 52.02 -2.50 -4.17
N TYR A 90 50.89 -2.34 -4.83
CA TYR A 90 49.86 -1.35 -4.53
C TYR A 90 48.58 -2.05 -4.09
N TYR A 91 47.82 -1.41 -3.20
CA TYR A 91 46.60 -1.96 -2.63
C TYR A 91 45.42 -1.05 -2.95
N PHE A 92 44.31 -1.64 -3.37
CA PHE A 92 43.09 -0.92 -3.73
C PHE A 92 41.91 -1.45 -2.92
N SER A 93 41.00 -0.59 -2.48
CA SER A 93 39.79 -1.00 -1.77
C SER A 93 38.54 -0.32 -2.31
N TRP A 94 37.46 -1.06 -2.49
CA TRP A 94 36.14 -0.55 -2.90
C TRP A 94 35.02 -1.38 -2.26
N ILE A 95 33.80 -0.86 -2.30
CA ILE A 95 32.63 -1.58 -1.79
C ILE A 95 32.13 -2.56 -2.86
N ALA A 96 31.91 -3.81 -2.48
CA ALA A 96 31.41 -4.85 -3.37
C ALA A 96 30.28 -5.67 -2.72
N ALA A 97 29.47 -6.29 -3.56
CA ALA A 97 28.47 -7.27 -3.13
C ALA A 97 28.33 -8.39 -4.17
N HIS A 98 27.85 -9.56 -3.74
CA HIS A 98 27.60 -10.66 -4.66
C HIS A 98 26.51 -11.60 -4.18
N ASN A 99 25.86 -12.26 -5.14
CA ASN A 99 24.88 -13.30 -4.88
C ASN A 99 25.53 -14.44 -4.08
N SER A 100 24.87 -14.91 -3.02
CA SER A 100 25.40 -15.98 -2.15
C SER A 100 24.32 -16.99 -1.80
N THR A 101 23.32 -16.58 -1.03
CA THR A 101 22.32 -17.52 -0.46
C THR A 101 21.32 -17.97 -1.51
N THR A 102 20.88 -17.07 -2.38
CA THR A 102 19.93 -17.39 -3.47
C THR A 102 20.62 -17.99 -4.70
N SER A 103 21.95 -18.11 -4.68
CA SER A 103 22.72 -18.59 -5.83
C SER A 103 22.39 -20.04 -6.15
N GLY A 104 22.31 -20.39 -7.44
CA GLY A 104 22.13 -21.78 -7.88
C GLY A 104 23.41 -22.64 -7.81
N GLY A 105 24.52 -22.08 -7.36
CA GLY A 105 25.82 -22.76 -7.23
C GLY A 105 27.01 -21.80 -7.28
N ASP A 106 28.21 -22.34 -7.46
CA ASP A 106 29.42 -21.52 -7.59
C ASP A 106 29.45 -20.76 -8.92
N ARG A 107 29.93 -19.51 -8.88
CA ARG A 107 30.02 -18.62 -10.04
C ARG A 107 31.39 -18.01 -10.17
N TYR A 108 31.87 -17.90 -11.40
CA TYR A 108 33.23 -17.51 -11.73
C TYR A 108 33.23 -16.16 -12.43
N PHE A 109 34.19 -15.33 -12.02
CA PHE A 109 34.36 -13.97 -12.52
C PHE A 109 35.83 -13.73 -12.82
N ASP A 110 36.11 -13.17 -13.98
CA ASP A 110 37.46 -12.76 -14.37
C ASP A 110 37.69 -11.30 -13.99
N LEU A 111 38.75 -11.04 -13.22
CA LEU A 111 39.23 -9.71 -12.89
C LEU A 111 40.40 -9.33 -13.82
N TYR A 112 40.27 -8.19 -14.48
CA TYR A 112 41.28 -7.58 -15.32
C TYR A 112 41.83 -6.32 -14.67
N VAL A 113 43.15 -6.13 -14.82
CA VAL A 113 43.89 -4.94 -14.39
C VAL A 113 44.57 -4.36 -15.63
N ASN A 114 44.20 -3.14 -16.04
CA ASN A 114 44.67 -2.50 -17.27
C ASN A 114 44.55 -3.43 -18.50
N ASP A 115 43.34 -3.96 -18.71
CA ASP A 115 42.96 -4.87 -19.80
C ASP A 115 43.68 -6.23 -19.83
N ARG A 116 44.48 -6.52 -18.80
CA ARG A 116 45.13 -7.82 -18.62
C ARG A 116 44.38 -8.67 -17.60
N LEU A 117 44.07 -9.92 -17.95
CA LEU A 117 43.53 -10.91 -17.01
C LEU A 117 44.50 -11.09 -15.83
N ALA A 118 44.03 -10.77 -14.64
CA ALA A 118 44.82 -10.79 -13.42
C ALA A 118 44.56 -12.06 -12.58
N LEU A 119 43.28 -12.41 -12.38
CA LEU A 119 42.84 -13.62 -11.70
C LEU A 119 41.37 -13.93 -12.03
N THR A 120 40.97 -15.18 -11.77
CA THR A 120 39.56 -15.59 -11.72
C THR A 120 39.20 -15.82 -10.26
N PHE A 121 38.05 -15.33 -9.80
CA PHE A 121 37.54 -15.55 -8.45
C PHE A 121 36.17 -16.23 -8.48
N THR A 122 35.84 -16.89 -7.36
CA THR A 122 34.59 -17.63 -7.20
C THR A 122 33.73 -16.97 -6.14
N THR A 123 32.46 -16.74 -6.45
CA THR A 123 31.43 -16.48 -5.44
C THR A 123 30.71 -17.80 -5.17
N HIS A 124 30.71 -18.24 -3.92
CA HIS A 124 30.18 -19.55 -3.53
C HIS A 124 28.70 -19.47 -3.15
N HIS A 125 27.93 -20.52 -3.49
CA HIS A 125 26.63 -20.73 -2.88
C HIS A 125 26.81 -21.03 -1.39
N ASN A 126 26.28 -20.18 -0.52
CA ASN A 126 26.40 -20.36 0.92
C ASN A 126 25.28 -19.62 1.66
N THR A 127 24.58 -20.32 2.55
CA THR A 127 23.50 -19.77 3.41
C THR A 127 24.02 -18.92 4.57
N LYS A 128 25.34 -18.94 4.81
CA LYS A 128 26.06 -18.08 5.76
C LYS A 128 27.34 -17.55 5.10
N PRO A 129 27.23 -16.54 4.22
CA PRO A 129 28.39 -15.99 3.53
C PRO A 129 29.46 -15.46 4.50
N GLY A 130 30.70 -15.47 4.06
CA GLY A 130 31.86 -15.00 4.83
C GLY A 130 32.97 -14.49 3.92
N SER A 131 34.04 -13.99 4.53
CA SER A 131 35.18 -13.45 3.78
C SER A 131 35.90 -14.54 2.98
N TRP A 132 36.40 -14.18 1.79
CA TRP A 132 37.12 -15.10 0.90
C TRP A 132 38.26 -14.39 0.17
N SER A 133 39.15 -15.16 -0.48
CA SER A 133 40.23 -14.59 -1.28
C SER A 133 40.56 -15.43 -2.51
N ALA A 134 40.99 -14.76 -3.59
CA ALA A 134 41.46 -15.37 -4.83
C ALA A 134 42.84 -14.82 -5.18
N ALA A 135 43.73 -15.68 -5.70
CA ALA A 135 45.09 -15.31 -6.07
C ALA A 135 45.31 -15.51 -7.58
N GLY A 136 46.06 -14.60 -8.19
CA GLY A 136 46.48 -14.73 -9.58
C GLY A 136 47.71 -15.63 -9.75
N ILE A 137 48.15 -15.79 -11.00
CA ILE A 137 49.39 -16.52 -11.32
C ILE A 137 50.65 -15.78 -10.83
N ASP A 138 50.52 -14.49 -10.56
CA ASP A 138 51.52 -13.68 -9.89
C ASP A 138 51.01 -13.28 -8.50
N SER A 139 51.79 -12.48 -7.78
CA SER A 139 51.43 -12.04 -6.43
C SER A 139 50.19 -11.11 -6.38
N THR A 140 49.44 -10.92 -7.48
CA THR A 140 48.11 -10.30 -7.43
C THR A 140 47.17 -11.12 -6.55
N LYS A 141 46.41 -10.45 -5.68
CA LYS A 141 45.45 -11.13 -4.80
C LYS A 141 44.25 -10.24 -4.54
N LEU A 142 43.05 -10.80 -4.70
CA LEU A 142 41.78 -10.20 -4.33
C LEU A 142 41.30 -10.82 -3.02
N VAL A 143 40.84 -10.01 -2.09
CA VAL A 143 40.20 -10.43 -0.84
C VAL A 143 38.85 -9.74 -0.74
N PHE A 144 37.79 -10.49 -0.53
CA PHE A 144 36.50 -9.95 -0.16
C PHE A 144 36.33 -10.05 1.36
N GLU A 145 36.20 -8.91 2.02
CA GLU A 145 35.87 -8.78 3.43
C GLU A 145 34.36 -8.73 3.58
N PHE A 146 33.77 -9.79 4.14
CA PHE A 146 32.35 -9.83 4.45
C PHE A 146 32.02 -8.95 5.66
N ILE A 147 31.01 -8.08 5.52
CA ILE A 147 30.53 -7.21 6.59
C ILE A 147 29.12 -7.61 7.03
N LYS A 148 28.21 -7.79 6.08
CA LYS A 148 26.81 -8.16 6.37
C LYS A 148 26.19 -8.90 5.20
N ALA A 149 25.12 -9.63 5.48
CA ALA A 149 24.23 -10.16 4.45
C ALA A 149 23.00 -9.24 4.30
N ASP A 150 22.43 -9.17 3.10
CA ASP A 150 21.13 -8.49 2.91
C ASP A 150 19.95 -9.42 3.23
N ARG A 151 18.72 -8.95 2.97
CA ARG A 151 17.48 -9.70 3.27
C ARG A 151 17.36 -11.02 2.49
N HIS A 152 18.06 -11.16 1.38
CA HIS A 152 18.09 -12.38 0.58
C HIS A 152 19.28 -13.28 0.93
N GLY A 153 20.10 -12.87 1.89
CA GLY A 153 21.29 -13.59 2.33
C GLY A 153 22.49 -13.37 1.39
N ASP A 154 22.44 -12.36 0.52
CA ASP A 154 23.55 -12.04 -0.37
C ASP A 154 24.61 -11.21 0.36
N ALA A 155 25.88 -11.38 -0.05
CA ALA A 155 27.02 -10.89 0.71
C ALA A 155 27.36 -9.45 0.35
N HIS A 156 27.54 -8.60 1.36
CA HIS A 156 27.94 -7.20 1.23
C HIS A 156 29.21 -6.93 2.02
N GLY A 157 30.15 -6.20 1.42
CA GLY A 157 31.46 -6.03 2.01
C GLY A 157 32.38 -5.09 1.24
N PHE A 158 33.68 -5.28 1.49
CA PHE A 158 34.75 -4.58 0.79
C PHE A 158 35.56 -5.57 -0.04
N ALA A 159 35.97 -5.15 -1.23
CA ALA A 159 36.96 -5.85 -2.03
C ALA A 159 38.30 -5.14 -1.89
N HIS A 160 39.34 -5.91 -1.57
CA HIS A 160 40.72 -5.46 -1.40
C HIS A 160 41.62 -6.15 -2.41
N LEU A 161 42.26 -5.38 -3.28
CA LEU A 161 43.12 -5.89 -4.35
C LEU A 161 44.56 -5.47 -4.13
N ARG A 162 45.46 -6.44 -4.02
CA ARG A 162 46.91 -6.24 -4.13
C ARG A 162 47.35 -6.42 -5.57
N VAL A 163 48.05 -5.45 -6.15
CA VAL A 163 48.59 -5.48 -7.52
C VAL A 163 50.12 -5.26 -7.51
N PRO A 164 50.92 -6.10 -8.20
CA PRO A 164 52.35 -5.87 -8.39
C PRO A 164 52.65 -4.54 -9.08
N ARG A 165 53.69 -3.82 -8.60
CA ARG A 165 54.13 -2.52 -9.16
C ARG A 165 54.33 -2.54 -10.68
N LYS A 166 54.79 -3.64 -11.25
CA LYS A 166 55.04 -3.78 -12.70
C LYS A 166 53.80 -3.58 -13.59
N TYR A 167 52.59 -3.63 -13.05
CA TYR A 167 51.34 -3.37 -13.80
C TYR A 167 50.75 -1.99 -13.55
N ILE A 168 51.45 -1.18 -12.76
CA ILE A 168 50.98 0.11 -12.28
C ILE A 168 51.89 1.19 -12.83
N THR A 169 51.30 2.19 -13.46
CA THR A 169 51.99 3.42 -13.85
C THR A 169 51.71 4.48 -12.80
N PRO A 170 52.69 4.86 -11.94
CA PRO A 170 52.47 5.90 -10.94
C PRO A 170 52.02 7.21 -11.59
N GLY A 171 51.09 7.89 -10.95
CA GLY A 171 50.42 9.11 -11.42
C GLY A 171 49.16 8.85 -12.24
N GLN A 172 48.89 7.61 -12.66
CA GLN A 172 47.71 7.25 -13.46
C GLN A 172 46.73 6.40 -12.64
N PRO A 173 45.41 6.49 -12.90
CA PRO A 173 44.44 5.53 -12.38
C PRO A 173 44.66 4.15 -12.99
N VAL A 174 44.17 3.11 -12.30
CA VAL A 174 44.14 1.74 -12.81
C VAL A 174 42.75 1.47 -13.36
N LYS A 175 42.68 0.89 -14.56
CA LYS A 175 41.44 0.34 -15.08
C LYS A 175 41.21 -1.04 -14.48
N LEU A 176 40.11 -1.20 -13.74
CA LEU A 176 39.62 -2.49 -13.27
C LEU A 176 38.41 -2.89 -14.11
N MET A 177 38.34 -4.17 -14.46
CA MET A 177 37.19 -4.73 -15.17
C MET A 177 36.88 -6.12 -14.63
N ILE A 178 35.59 -6.42 -14.44
CA ILE A 178 35.11 -7.74 -14.03
C ILE A 178 34.12 -8.26 -15.05
N VAL A 179 34.27 -9.52 -15.44
CA VAL A 179 33.38 -10.21 -16.38
C VAL A 179 32.92 -11.53 -15.76
N GLY A 180 31.60 -11.70 -15.58
CA GLY A 180 31.01 -12.97 -15.18
C GLY A 180 31.08 -14.00 -16.32
N HIS A 181 31.42 -15.25 -16.01
CA HIS A 181 31.53 -16.32 -17.01
C HIS A 181 30.17 -16.70 -17.62
N ALA A 182 30.17 -17.25 -18.83
CA ALA A 182 28.97 -17.76 -19.50
C ALA A 182 28.47 -19.05 -18.81
N GLN A 183 27.64 -18.91 -17.77
CA GLN A 183 27.11 -20.03 -16.98
C GLN A 183 25.58 -20.10 -17.03
N ASN A 184 24.94 -19.35 -17.94
CA ASN A 184 23.49 -19.26 -18.11
C ASN A 184 22.75 -19.00 -16.78
N SER A 185 23.29 -18.10 -15.96
CA SER A 185 22.78 -17.80 -14.62
C SER A 185 22.60 -16.30 -14.41
N PRO A 186 21.53 -15.87 -13.73
CA PRO A 186 21.35 -14.48 -13.34
C PRO A 186 22.23 -14.07 -12.14
N ASP A 187 22.99 -15.00 -11.54
CA ASP A 187 23.85 -14.72 -10.40
C ASP A 187 24.88 -13.63 -10.73
N TRP A 188 25.18 -12.80 -9.74
CA TRP A 188 25.74 -11.48 -9.97
C TRP A 188 26.87 -11.11 -9.01
N PHE A 189 27.75 -10.22 -9.49
CA PHE A 189 28.71 -9.47 -8.70
C PHE A 189 28.52 -7.97 -8.97
N MET A 190 28.64 -7.16 -7.93
CA MET A 190 28.49 -5.71 -7.99
C MET A 190 29.69 -4.99 -7.37
N THR A 191 30.05 -3.86 -7.97
CA THR A 191 30.85 -2.81 -7.31
C THR A 191 30.02 -1.56 -7.14
N PHE A 192 30.08 -0.91 -5.98
CA PHE A 192 29.32 0.32 -5.76
C PHE A 192 30.07 1.53 -6.27
N ARG A 193 29.29 2.50 -6.77
CA ARG A 193 29.76 3.75 -7.34
C ARG A 193 30.08 4.74 -6.21
N TYR A 194 31.11 4.43 -5.44
CA TYR A 194 31.44 5.15 -4.21
C TYR A 194 32.94 5.39 -4.06
N THR A 195 33.32 6.65 -3.89
CA THR A 195 34.71 7.08 -3.71
C THR A 195 35.00 7.26 -2.24
N PHE A 196 36.05 6.61 -1.72
CA PHE A 196 36.55 6.90 -0.38
C PHE A 196 37.41 8.17 -0.40
N GLU A 197 36.85 9.26 0.09
CA GLU A 197 37.54 10.53 0.30
C GLU A 197 37.29 11.03 1.73
N GLU A 198 38.27 11.77 2.27
CA GLU A 198 38.10 12.40 3.58
C GLU A 198 36.98 13.44 3.49
N LYS A 199 35.87 13.17 4.16
CA LYS A 199 34.67 13.99 4.03
C LYS A 199 33.95 14.11 5.34
N VAL A 200 33.60 15.34 5.69
CA VAL A 200 32.75 15.64 6.85
C VAL A 200 31.50 16.35 6.35
N GLU A 201 30.35 15.71 6.52
CA GLU A 201 29.03 16.33 6.27
C GLU A 201 28.40 16.69 7.62
N VAL A 202 27.69 17.81 7.64
CA VAL A 202 26.98 18.29 8.83
C VAL A 202 25.50 18.45 8.53
N GLU A 203 24.66 17.93 9.42
CA GLU A 203 23.20 18.02 9.34
C GLU A 203 22.62 18.47 10.69
N VAL A 204 21.70 19.43 10.67
CA VAL A 204 20.96 19.82 11.88
C VAL A 204 19.67 19.02 11.90
N LEU A 205 19.45 18.27 12.98
CA LEU A 205 18.23 17.47 13.14
C LEU A 205 17.11 18.32 13.75
N PRO A 206 15.85 18.15 13.33
CA PRO A 206 14.70 18.93 13.80
C PRO A 206 14.22 18.49 15.19
N PHE A 207 15.14 18.18 16.10
CA PHE A 207 14.85 17.64 17.44
C PHE A 207 15.31 18.59 18.54
N ARG A 208 14.51 18.68 19.61
CA ARG A 208 14.83 19.44 20.81
C ARG A 208 15.15 18.46 21.92
N ARG A 209 16.29 18.63 22.57
CA ARG A 209 16.67 17.89 23.78
C ARG A 209 15.96 18.40 25.02
N LYS A 210 16.02 17.62 26.11
CA LYS A 210 15.56 18.07 27.43
C LYS A 210 16.36 19.25 28.00
N ASP A 211 17.63 19.40 27.62
CA ASP A 211 18.48 20.54 28.02
C ASP A 211 18.32 21.78 27.12
N GLY A 212 17.40 21.74 26.14
CA GLY A 212 17.11 22.84 25.23
C GLY A 212 18.06 22.96 24.02
N LYS A 213 19.01 22.04 23.85
CA LYS A 213 19.89 22.02 22.66
C LYS A 213 19.27 21.26 21.49
N GLN A 214 19.76 21.52 20.28
CA GLN A 214 19.45 20.77 19.06
C GLN A 214 20.63 19.87 18.67
N PRO A 215 20.38 18.64 18.21
CA PRO A 215 21.42 17.75 17.70
C PRO A 215 21.94 18.21 16.34
N VAL A 216 23.25 18.12 16.19
CA VAL A 216 23.97 18.33 14.94
C VAL A 216 24.73 17.04 14.65
N LEU A 217 24.35 16.36 13.56
CA LEU A 217 25.00 15.15 13.09
C LEU A 217 26.21 15.49 12.23
N PHE A 218 27.34 14.88 12.56
CA PHE A 218 28.55 14.87 11.76
C PHE A 218 28.72 13.49 11.15
N THR A 219 28.52 13.39 9.84
CA THR A 219 28.82 12.17 9.08
C THR A 219 30.23 12.29 8.54
N VAL A 220 31.13 11.48 9.08
CA VAL A 220 32.56 11.49 8.77
C VAL A 220 32.91 10.24 7.98
N MET A 221 33.37 10.42 6.74
CA MET A 221 34.11 9.40 6.02
C MET A 221 35.59 9.63 6.28
N HIS A 222 36.19 8.76 7.09
CA HIS A 222 37.62 8.80 7.35
C HIS A 222 38.32 7.63 6.65
N PHE A 223 39.38 7.92 5.91
CA PHE A 223 40.18 6.89 5.25
C PHE A 223 41.60 6.90 5.83
N GLY A 224 41.88 6.00 6.77
CA GLY A 224 43.15 6.04 7.51
C GLY A 224 43.15 5.37 8.88
N PRO A 225 44.30 5.42 9.59
CA PRO A 225 44.39 5.02 10.98
C PRO A 225 43.50 5.91 11.86
N PRO A 226 43.11 5.49 13.08
CA PRO A 226 42.31 6.33 13.95
C PRO A 226 42.90 7.73 14.14
N GLU A 227 42.05 8.75 14.01
CA GLU A 227 42.40 10.17 14.11
C GLU A 227 41.46 10.90 15.07
N THR A 228 41.85 12.12 15.43
CA THR A 228 40.98 13.03 16.19
C THR A 228 40.45 14.13 15.29
N LEU A 229 39.12 14.22 15.18
CA LEU A 229 38.42 15.32 14.53
C LEU A 229 37.97 16.32 15.60
N ALA A 230 38.48 17.54 15.52
CA ALA A 230 38.09 18.64 16.39
C ALA A 230 36.95 19.43 15.74
N VAL A 231 35.76 19.41 16.34
CA VAL A 231 34.57 20.06 15.80
C VAL A 231 34.16 21.22 16.70
N SER A 232 33.89 22.39 16.09
CA SER A 232 33.40 23.59 16.79
C SER A 232 32.15 24.14 16.12
N ILE A 233 31.18 24.58 16.93
CA ILE A 233 29.88 25.10 16.47
C ILE A 233 29.62 26.45 17.12
N GLY A 234 29.57 27.52 16.31
CA GLY A 234 29.36 28.90 16.75
C GLY A 234 30.62 29.64 17.19
N LYS A 235 30.50 30.96 17.38
CA LYS A 235 31.63 31.89 17.60
C LYS A 235 32.23 31.83 19.01
N TYR A 236 31.53 31.19 19.96
CA TYR A 236 31.93 31.05 21.35
C TYR A 236 31.40 29.70 21.89
N LEU A 237 32.32 28.77 22.23
CA LEU A 237 32.19 27.53 23.03
C LEU A 237 32.28 26.16 22.34
N GLN A 238 32.98 25.30 23.09
CA GLN A 238 33.15 23.85 23.04
C GLN A 238 33.64 23.26 21.71
N VAL A 239 34.89 22.79 21.73
CA VAL A 239 35.43 21.90 20.71
C VAL A 239 35.16 20.48 21.18
N ASP A 240 34.36 19.73 20.42
CA ASP A 240 34.19 18.30 20.62
C ASP A 240 35.32 17.57 19.88
N PHE A 241 35.97 16.64 20.57
CA PHE A 241 37.01 15.79 20.00
C PHE A 241 36.43 14.42 19.70
N LEU A 242 36.24 14.13 18.42
CA LEU A 242 35.65 12.88 17.94
C LEU A 242 36.77 11.92 17.53
N ASN A 243 36.75 10.71 18.07
CA ASN A 243 37.69 9.66 17.68
C ASN A 243 37.16 8.98 16.41
N VAL A 244 37.69 9.39 15.26
CA VAL A 244 37.29 8.88 13.96
C VAL A 244 38.19 7.70 13.60
N ARG A 245 37.60 6.61 13.11
CA ARG A 245 38.32 5.41 12.64
C ARG A 245 38.06 5.22 11.16
N ASN A 246 38.81 4.33 10.53
CA ASN A 246 38.59 3.99 9.12
C ASN A 246 37.11 3.65 8.83
N GLY A 247 36.55 4.25 7.79
CA GLY A 247 35.18 4.05 7.32
C GLY A 247 34.23 5.21 7.63
N LEU A 248 32.96 5.00 7.32
CA LEU A 248 31.86 5.93 7.60
C LEU A 248 31.46 5.86 9.08
N GLN A 249 31.41 7.02 9.74
CA GLN A 249 30.99 7.16 11.13
C GLN A 249 30.06 8.36 11.28
N VAL A 250 29.14 8.25 12.23
CA VAL A 250 28.15 9.28 12.50
C VAL A 250 28.29 9.68 13.96
N PHE A 251 28.59 10.96 14.20
CA PHE A 251 28.74 11.54 15.53
C PHE A 251 27.67 12.59 15.77
N GLU A 252 27.30 12.76 17.02
CA GLU A 252 26.32 13.78 17.42
C GLU A 252 27.02 14.82 18.31
N SER A 253 26.93 16.08 17.89
CA SER A 253 27.28 17.27 18.67
C SER A 253 26.03 18.15 18.78
N TRP A 254 26.16 19.37 19.30
CA TRP A 254 25.03 20.14 19.80
C TRP A 254 25.13 21.62 19.49
N ALA A 255 24.01 22.20 19.04
CA ALA A 255 23.86 23.64 18.92
C ALA A 255 22.77 24.15 19.87
N TYR A 256 22.84 25.42 20.28
CA TYR A 256 21.74 26.04 21.02
C TYR A 256 20.52 26.18 20.13
N SER A 257 19.35 25.74 20.61
CA SER A 257 18.11 25.82 19.84
C SER A 257 17.76 27.25 19.46
N ALA A 258 17.15 27.40 18.29
CA ALA A 258 16.30 28.54 18.01
C ALA A 258 14.99 28.38 18.80
N ASP A 259 14.65 29.35 19.65
CA ASP A 259 13.39 29.33 20.41
C ASP A 259 12.24 30.01 19.66
N SER A 260 12.53 31.04 18.87
CA SER A 260 11.51 31.83 18.16
C SER A 260 11.91 32.30 16.76
N THR A 261 13.21 32.38 16.47
CA THR A 261 13.73 32.88 15.19
C THR A 261 14.89 32.01 14.72
N THR A 262 14.98 31.78 13.41
CA THR A 262 16.08 31.03 12.79
C THR A 262 17.43 31.68 13.14
N LYS A 263 18.39 30.84 13.54
CA LYS A 263 19.76 31.22 13.86
C LYS A 263 20.72 30.60 12.84
N TYR A 264 21.91 31.18 12.74
CA TYR A 264 23.00 30.64 11.93
C TYR A 264 24.22 30.43 12.82
N ALA A 265 24.90 29.29 12.67
CA ALA A 265 26.10 28.96 13.40
C ALA A 265 27.22 28.55 12.44
N SER A 266 28.42 29.10 12.61
CA SER A 266 29.62 28.62 11.91
C SER A 266 29.98 27.24 12.44
N VAL A 267 30.23 26.28 11.55
CA VAL A 267 30.73 24.96 11.89
C VAL A 267 32.10 24.80 11.27
N ARG A 268 33.07 24.48 12.13
CA ARG A 268 34.44 24.22 11.71
C ARG A 268 34.88 22.87 12.24
N ALA A 269 35.35 22.01 11.35
CA ALA A 269 35.96 20.73 11.69
C ALA A 269 37.42 20.72 11.21
N ASP A 270 38.34 20.45 12.13
CA ASP A 270 39.76 20.35 11.86
C ASP A 270 40.26 18.93 12.16
N MET A 271 41.04 18.36 11.24
CA MET A 271 41.66 17.06 11.40
C MET A 271 43.12 17.15 10.92
N ARG A 272 44.06 16.59 11.70
CA ARG A 272 45.52 16.68 11.42
C ARG A 272 46.02 18.14 11.24
N GLY A 273 45.39 19.10 11.91
CA GLY A 273 45.73 20.52 11.78
C GLY A 273 45.26 21.19 10.48
N HIS A 274 44.51 20.46 9.64
CA HIS A 274 43.89 20.99 8.43
C HIS A 274 42.39 21.15 8.63
N ASN A 275 41.84 22.22 8.08
CA ASN A 275 40.40 22.40 8.02
C ASN A 275 39.81 21.42 6.99
N VAL A 276 38.94 20.52 7.45
CA VAL A 276 38.23 19.54 6.60
C VAL A 276 36.77 19.92 6.36
N LEU A 277 36.24 20.85 7.16
CA LEU A 277 34.94 21.49 6.96
C LEU A 277 34.97 22.91 7.53
N ASP A 278 34.51 23.89 6.74
CA ASP A 278 34.19 25.24 7.19
C ASP A 278 32.88 25.66 6.49
N THR A 279 31.80 25.77 7.27
CA THR A 279 30.46 26.02 6.74
C THR A 279 29.61 26.79 7.75
N VAL A 280 28.41 27.19 7.34
CA VAL A 280 27.40 27.78 8.21
C VAL A 280 26.14 26.94 8.16
N ILE A 281 25.67 26.49 9.32
CA ILE A 281 24.42 25.73 9.44
C ILE A 281 23.25 26.67 9.79
N ARG A 282 22.08 26.35 9.25
CA ARG A 282 20.80 26.99 9.58
C ARG A 282 20.13 26.21 10.72
N ILE A 283 19.73 26.90 11.77
CA ILE A 283 19.11 26.34 12.98
C ILE A 283 17.72 26.95 13.09
N ASP A 284 16.71 26.19 12.69
CA ASP A 284 15.31 26.66 12.68
C ASP A 284 14.62 26.41 14.05
N PRO A 285 13.61 27.23 14.41
CA PRO A 285 12.79 26.96 15.58
C PRO A 285 12.09 25.60 15.48
N ILE A 286 12.08 24.84 16.56
CA ILE A 286 11.43 23.54 16.61
C ILE A 286 10.03 23.67 17.19
N ILE A 287 9.05 23.25 16.39
CA ILE A 287 7.68 23.06 16.84
C ILE A 287 7.66 21.76 17.67
N HIS A 288 7.09 21.83 18.87
CA HIS A 288 6.92 20.64 19.70
C HIS A 288 5.98 19.64 19.00
N ARG A 289 6.37 18.36 18.99
CA ARG A 289 5.59 17.28 18.38
C ARG A 289 5.53 16.05 19.28
N ASP A 290 4.33 15.50 19.44
CA ASP A 290 4.06 14.18 19.98
C ASP A 290 3.77 13.24 18.81
N ILE A 291 4.68 12.31 18.53
CA ILE A 291 4.52 11.29 17.48
C ILE A 291 3.93 10.03 18.12
N HIS A 292 2.69 9.73 17.75
CA HIS A 292 1.96 8.54 18.15
C HIS A 292 2.22 7.41 17.16
N LEU A 293 3.08 6.48 17.56
CA LEU A 293 3.42 5.26 16.82
C LEU A 293 2.31 4.22 17.05
N VAL A 294 1.48 4.01 16.03
CA VAL A 294 0.39 3.01 16.05
C VAL A 294 0.96 1.67 15.61
N HIS A 295 1.48 0.89 16.55
CA HIS A 295 2.10 -0.41 16.29
C HIS A 295 1.01 -1.46 16.00
N HIS A 296 1.07 -2.03 14.80
CA HIS A 296 0.08 -3.00 14.29
C HIS A 296 0.72 -3.88 13.21
N SER A 297 -0.01 -4.92 12.81
CA SER A 297 0.28 -5.74 11.63
C SER A 297 -0.84 -5.51 10.62
N HIS A 298 -0.49 -5.02 9.43
CA HIS A 298 -1.48 -4.97 8.35
C HIS A 298 -1.90 -6.39 7.97
N THR A 299 -3.20 -6.66 8.01
CA THR A 299 -3.75 -8.01 7.87
C THR A 299 -4.31 -8.22 6.47
N ASP A 300 -3.45 -8.77 5.62
CA ASP A 300 -3.82 -9.34 4.32
C ASP A 300 -4.27 -10.78 4.53
N ILE A 301 -5.56 -11.09 4.30
CA ILE A 301 -6.12 -12.43 4.50
C ILE A 301 -5.88 -13.27 3.24
N GLY A 302 -4.60 -13.51 2.97
CA GLY A 302 -4.09 -14.06 1.72
C GLY A 302 -2.92 -13.22 1.22
N TYR A 303 -2.88 -13.02 -0.10
CA TYR A 303 -1.93 -12.23 -0.85
C TYR A 303 -0.47 -12.70 -0.73
N SER A 304 0.19 -12.35 0.37
CA SER A 304 1.59 -12.65 0.67
C SER A 304 1.82 -14.04 1.27
N HIS A 305 0.80 -14.59 1.93
CA HIS A 305 0.81 -15.91 2.59
C HIS A 305 -0.53 -16.62 2.35
N LEU A 306 -0.60 -17.93 2.61
CA LEU A 306 -1.89 -18.62 2.62
C LEU A 306 -2.71 -18.20 3.85
N GLN A 307 -4.03 -18.18 3.74
CA GLN A 307 -4.93 -17.71 4.79
C GLN A 307 -4.70 -18.40 6.15
N ALA A 308 -4.48 -19.71 6.15
CA ALA A 308 -4.15 -20.47 7.37
C ALA A 308 -2.80 -20.07 8.00
N GLU A 309 -1.84 -19.63 7.19
CA GLU A 309 -0.56 -19.10 7.68
C GLU A 309 -0.76 -17.71 8.27
N VAL A 310 -1.60 -16.87 7.64
CA VAL A 310 -1.98 -15.55 8.17
C VAL A 310 -2.63 -15.69 9.54
N GLU A 311 -3.55 -16.64 9.72
CA GLU A 311 -4.16 -16.94 11.04
C GLU A 311 -3.07 -17.21 12.09
N GLN A 312 -2.09 -18.06 11.78
CA GLN A 312 -0.99 -18.38 12.68
C GLN A 312 -0.12 -17.15 12.97
N ILE A 313 0.20 -16.34 11.96
CA ILE A 313 0.98 -15.11 12.12
C ILE A 313 0.27 -14.15 13.07
N GLN A 314 -1.02 -13.87 12.84
CA GLN A 314 -1.77 -12.91 13.64
C GLN A 314 -2.00 -13.40 15.07
N ASN A 315 -2.27 -14.70 15.26
CA ASN A 315 -2.36 -15.31 16.60
C ASN A 315 -1.03 -15.20 17.36
N ASN A 316 0.09 -15.48 16.69
CA ASN A 316 1.42 -15.35 17.28
C ASN A 316 1.77 -13.90 17.62
N ASN A 317 1.33 -12.92 16.81
CA ASN A 317 1.50 -11.52 17.11
C ASN A 317 0.75 -11.12 18.40
N ILE A 318 -0.48 -11.60 18.60
CA ILE A 318 -1.25 -11.34 19.83
C ILE A 318 -0.56 -11.97 21.05
N TRP A 319 -0.13 -13.23 20.98
CA TRP A 319 0.61 -13.85 22.10
C TRP A 319 1.91 -13.12 22.44
N LYS A 320 2.69 -12.73 21.41
CA LYS A 320 3.92 -11.96 21.63
C LYS A 320 3.62 -10.58 22.22
N ALA A 321 2.54 -9.92 21.79
CA ALA A 321 2.11 -8.66 22.36
C ALA A 321 1.83 -8.79 23.87
N LEU A 322 1.11 -9.82 24.30
CA LEU A 322 0.84 -10.08 25.72
C LEU A 322 2.14 -10.23 26.54
N VAL A 323 3.14 -10.94 26.00
CA VAL A 323 4.46 -11.06 26.65
C VAL A 323 5.16 -9.71 26.76
N LEU A 324 5.11 -8.88 25.72
CA LEU A 324 5.77 -7.58 25.69
C LEU A 324 5.07 -6.54 26.58
N ILE A 325 3.75 -6.62 26.72
CA ILE A 325 2.97 -5.83 27.68
C ILE A 325 3.46 -6.14 29.10
N ASP A 326 3.56 -7.42 29.47
CA ASP A 326 4.06 -7.82 30.80
C ASP A 326 5.50 -7.36 31.03
N ARG A 327 6.37 -7.48 30.00
CA ARG A 327 7.78 -7.08 30.08
C ARG A 327 7.96 -5.57 30.30
N THR A 328 7.06 -4.75 29.78
CA THR A 328 7.19 -3.29 29.74
C THR A 328 6.27 -2.55 30.70
N LYS A 329 5.49 -3.27 31.53
CA LYS A 329 4.51 -2.68 32.47
C LYS A 329 5.08 -1.60 33.39
N ASP A 330 6.35 -1.72 33.76
CA ASP A 330 7.04 -0.80 34.68
C ASP A 330 7.77 0.35 33.95
N TYR A 331 7.63 0.45 32.62
CA TYR A 331 8.21 1.54 31.83
C TYR A 331 7.39 2.83 32.02
N PRO A 332 7.97 4.00 31.70
CA PRO A 332 7.18 5.23 31.50
C PRO A 332 6.03 4.99 30.51
N GLU A 333 4.87 5.57 30.79
CA GLU A 333 3.61 5.30 30.09
C GLU A 333 3.72 5.37 28.56
N ASP A 334 4.42 6.38 28.03
CA ASP A 334 4.61 6.60 26.60
C ASP A 334 5.49 5.56 25.89
N SER A 335 6.26 4.77 26.66
CA SER A 335 7.15 3.71 26.16
C SER A 335 6.66 2.29 26.49
N ARG A 336 5.55 2.14 27.21
CA ARG A 336 4.92 0.83 27.45
C ARG A 336 4.45 0.23 26.14
N PHE A 337 4.55 -1.08 26.00
CA PHE A 337 4.11 -1.75 24.78
C PHE A 337 2.59 -1.64 24.63
N VAL A 338 2.16 -1.19 23.46
CA VAL A 338 0.75 -1.17 23.05
C VAL A 338 0.65 -1.82 21.67
N TRP A 339 -0.32 -2.71 21.51
CA TRP A 339 -0.61 -3.39 20.25
C TRP A 339 -1.97 -2.96 19.71
N ASN A 340 -2.07 -2.69 18.40
CA ASN A 340 -3.33 -2.38 17.75
C ASN A 340 -3.68 -3.54 16.81
N VAL A 341 -4.76 -4.26 17.11
CA VAL A 341 -5.30 -5.30 16.23
C VAL A 341 -6.18 -4.61 15.19
N GLU A 342 -5.76 -4.67 13.93
CA GLU A 342 -6.37 -3.94 12.82
C GLU A 342 -7.72 -4.51 12.36
N SER A 343 -7.94 -5.81 12.57
CA SER A 343 -9.10 -6.54 12.05
C SER A 343 -9.63 -7.51 13.11
N LEU A 344 -10.96 -7.53 13.31
CA LEU A 344 -11.55 -8.47 14.28
C LEU A 344 -11.58 -9.92 13.79
N TRP A 345 -11.32 -10.18 12.51
CA TRP A 345 -11.06 -11.54 12.04
C TRP A 345 -9.87 -12.19 12.78
N ALA A 346 -8.80 -11.42 13.05
CA ALA A 346 -7.68 -11.92 13.83
C ALA A 346 -8.07 -12.19 15.30
N VAL A 347 -8.96 -11.37 15.86
CA VAL A 347 -9.48 -11.55 17.23
C VAL A 347 -10.34 -12.80 17.33
N GLU A 348 -11.24 -13.02 16.37
CA GLU A 348 -12.11 -14.20 16.33
C GLU A 348 -11.25 -15.48 16.28
N ASN A 349 -10.25 -15.53 15.41
CA ASN A 349 -9.35 -16.68 15.29
C ASN A 349 -8.56 -16.93 16.58
N PHE A 350 -8.01 -15.88 17.18
CA PHE A 350 -7.27 -16.00 18.44
C PHE A 350 -8.16 -16.52 19.57
N LEU A 351 -9.35 -15.94 19.75
CA LEU A 351 -10.31 -16.38 20.78
C LEU A 351 -10.83 -17.80 20.52
N GLY A 352 -10.83 -18.26 19.27
CA GLY A 352 -11.22 -19.62 18.89
C GLY A 352 -10.23 -20.69 19.38
N ILE A 353 -8.94 -20.36 19.52
CA ILE A 353 -7.89 -21.33 19.87
C ILE A 353 -7.20 -21.06 21.21
N ALA A 354 -7.33 -19.85 21.76
CA ALA A 354 -6.66 -19.46 22.99
C ALA A 354 -7.14 -20.27 24.19
N SER A 355 -6.22 -20.53 25.13
CA SER A 355 -6.59 -21.06 26.45
C SER A 355 -7.45 -20.06 27.21
N GLU A 356 -8.30 -20.51 28.14
CA GLU A 356 -9.09 -19.58 28.97
C GLU A 356 -8.21 -18.57 29.73
N ALA A 357 -7.01 -18.98 30.17
CA ALA A 357 -6.05 -18.07 30.79
C ALA A 357 -5.58 -16.97 29.83
N ASP A 358 -5.25 -17.32 28.58
CA ASP A 358 -4.84 -16.35 27.57
C ASP A 358 -5.99 -15.44 27.12
N LYS A 359 -7.22 -15.96 27.03
CA LYS A 359 -8.43 -15.15 26.76
C LYS A 359 -8.61 -14.08 27.83
N GLN A 360 -8.51 -14.45 29.12
CA GLN A 360 -8.63 -13.49 30.21
C GLN A 360 -7.50 -12.46 30.21
N ARG A 361 -6.26 -12.87 29.91
CA ARG A 361 -5.13 -11.93 29.73
C ARG A 361 -5.36 -10.96 28.59
N PHE A 362 -5.85 -11.45 27.45
CA PHE A 362 -6.20 -10.62 26.29
C PHE A 362 -7.32 -9.62 26.63
N ILE A 363 -8.42 -10.08 27.21
CA ILE A 363 -9.53 -9.22 27.63
C ILE A 363 -9.05 -8.13 28.60
N ALA A 364 -8.24 -8.49 29.60
CA ALA A 364 -7.66 -7.53 30.55
C ALA A 364 -6.75 -6.51 29.86
N ALA A 365 -5.91 -6.94 28.93
CA ALA A 365 -5.02 -6.06 28.16
C ALA A 365 -5.80 -5.08 27.27
N VAL A 366 -6.93 -5.52 26.68
CA VAL A 366 -7.83 -4.65 25.91
C VAL A 366 -8.49 -3.61 26.82
N LYS A 367 -9.05 -4.03 27.97
CA LYS A 367 -9.67 -3.10 28.93
C LYS A 367 -8.68 -2.10 29.53
N ALA A 368 -7.42 -2.52 29.73
CA ALA A 368 -6.35 -1.66 30.21
C ALA A 368 -5.80 -0.70 29.14
N GLY A 369 -6.21 -0.84 27.88
CA GLY A 369 -5.74 -0.02 26.76
C GLY A 369 -4.38 -0.43 26.18
N SER A 370 -3.75 -1.50 26.69
CA SER A 370 -2.50 -2.06 26.14
C SER A 370 -2.72 -2.86 24.86
N ILE A 371 -3.96 -3.24 24.55
CA ILE A 371 -4.38 -3.70 23.23
C ILE A 371 -5.57 -2.84 22.75
N ALA A 372 -5.48 -2.29 21.54
CA ALA A 372 -6.60 -1.64 20.87
C ALA A 372 -7.20 -2.58 19.81
N LEU A 373 -8.53 -2.59 19.65
CA LEU A 373 -9.22 -3.41 18.66
C LEU A 373 -9.98 -2.53 17.69
N SER A 374 -9.58 -2.49 16.42
CA SER A 374 -10.35 -1.89 15.32
C SER A 374 -11.74 -2.53 15.20
N ALA A 375 -12.80 -1.75 14.97
CA ALA A 375 -14.16 -2.30 14.88
C ALA A 375 -14.44 -3.07 13.58
N ASN A 376 -13.68 -2.83 12.52
CA ASN A 376 -13.88 -3.51 11.24
C ASN A 376 -13.57 -5.00 11.38
N TYR A 377 -14.46 -5.86 10.89
CA TYR A 377 -14.21 -7.30 10.85
C TYR A 377 -13.03 -7.66 9.94
N ALA A 378 -12.87 -6.96 8.81
CA ALA A 378 -11.71 -7.01 7.92
C ALA A 378 -11.57 -5.68 7.14
N ASN A 379 -10.54 -5.51 6.31
CA ASN A 379 -10.45 -4.39 5.37
C ASN A 379 -11.19 -4.77 4.07
N LEU A 380 -12.20 -3.98 3.69
CA LEU A 380 -13.12 -4.32 2.58
C LEU A 380 -13.07 -3.31 1.43
N MET A 381 -13.34 -3.81 0.22
CA MET A 381 -13.71 -3.01 -0.97
C MET A 381 -15.18 -2.60 -0.92
N THR A 382 -15.49 -1.66 -0.02
CA THR A 382 -16.87 -1.25 0.30
C THR A 382 -17.67 -0.68 -0.87
N GLY A 383 -17.05 -0.29 -2.00
CA GLY A 383 -17.79 0.11 -3.20
C GLY A 383 -18.60 -1.03 -3.83
N LEU A 384 -18.20 -2.28 -3.57
CA LEU A 384 -18.87 -3.48 -4.07
C LEU A 384 -20.02 -3.95 -3.18
N CYS A 385 -20.06 -3.49 -1.94
CA CYS A 385 -21.02 -3.93 -0.94
C CYS A 385 -22.37 -3.21 -1.10
N THR A 386 -23.45 -3.90 -0.75
CA THR A 386 -24.76 -3.27 -0.54
C THR A 386 -24.76 -2.45 0.77
N PRO A 387 -25.68 -1.49 0.96
CA PRO A 387 -25.69 -0.65 2.17
C PRO A 387 -25.85 -1.45 3.48
N GLU A 388 -26.59 -2.56 3.47
CA GLU A 388 -26.82 -3.40 4.65
C GLU A 388 -25.55 -4.09 5.15
N GLU A 389 -24.64 -4.45 4.24
CA GLU A 389 -23.36 -5.08 4.58
C GLU A 389 -22.48 -4.17 5.44
N MET A 390 -22.61 -2.84 5.31
CA MET A 390 -21.83 -1.88 6.12
C MET A 390 -22.01 -2.12 7.62
N HIS A 391 -23.23 -2.49 8.03
CA HIS A 391 -23.52 -2.85 9.41
C HIS A 391 -22.88 -4.20 9.78
N TRP A 392 -22.94 -5.19 8.88
CA TRP A 392 -22.39 -6.53 9.12
C TRP A 392 -20.88 -6.50 9.33
N ILE A 393 -20.16 -5.55 8.69
CA ILE A 393 -18.72 -5.34 8.87
C ILE A 393 -18.36 -5.03 10.33
N VAL A 394 -19.25 -4.37 11.09
CA VAL A 394 -18.97 -3.92 12.46
C VAL A 394 -19.78 -4.66 13.53
N GLU A 395 -20.74 -5.51 13.15
CA GLU A 395 -21.59 -6.28 14.09
C GLU A 395 -20.78 -7.18 15.06
N TYR A 396 -19.63 -7.69 14.64
CA TYR A 396 -18.79 -8.50 15.54
C TYR A 396 -18.18 -7.67 16.67
N ALA A 397 -17.94 -6.37 16.45
CA ALA A 397 -17.54 -5.45 17.51
C ALA A 397 -18.62 -5.38 18.60
N ASP A 398 -19.89 -5.23 18.23
CA ASP A 398 -21.01 -5.23 19.19
C ASP A 398 -21.07 -6.51 20.00
N SER A 399 -20.84 -7.64 19.33
CA SER A 399 -20.82 -8.97 19.97
C SER A 399 -19.72 -9.03 21.04
N LEU A 400 -18.51 -8.57 20.72
CA LEU A 400 -17.41 -8.50 21.69
C LEU A 400 -17.71 -7.53 22.85
N ARG A 401 -18.38 -6.39 22.60
CA ARG A 401 -18.82 -5.50 23.69
C ARG A 401 -19.83 -6.20 24.59
N ALA A 402 -20.80 -6.93 24.02
CA ALA A 402 -21.82 -7.63 24.78
C ALA A 402 -21.25 -8.80 25.59
N TRP A 403 -20.34 -9.59 25.01
CA TRP A 403 -19.79 -10.78 25.67
C TRP A 403 -18.74 -10.47 26.72
N TYR A 404 -17.93 -9.42 26.50
CA TYR A 404 -16.72 -9.17 27.29
C TYR A 404 -16.58 -7.75 27.82
N ASP A 405 -17.49 -6.83 27.46
CA ASP A 405 -17.45 -5.42 27.87
C ASP A 405 -16.12 -4.75 27.43
N LEU A 406 -15.80 -4.86 26.14
CA LEU A 406 -14.60 -4.27 25.54
C LEU A 406 -14.86 -2.85 24.98
N PRO A 407 -13.93 -1.89 25.14
CA PRO A 407 -14.09 -0.50 24.71
C PRO A 407 -13.79 -0.27 23.22
N ILE A 408 -14.54 -0.90 22.32
CA ILE A 408 -14.35 -0.79 20.86
C ILE A 408 -15.09 0.43 20.32
N THR A 409 -14.40 1.54 20.03
CA THR A 409 -15.03 2.85 19.67
C THR A 409 -14.46 3.52 18.42
N MET A 410 -13.47 2.90 17.78
CA MET A 410 -12.84 3.39 16.54
C MET A 410 -12.79 2.27 15.49
N ALA A 411 -12.40 2.61 14.26
CA ALA A 411 -12.03 1.65 13.23
C ALA A 411 -10.69 2.05 12.61
N MET A 412 -10.01 1.05 12.06
CA MET A 412 -8.86 1.19 11.19
C MET A 412 -9.26 0.66 9.81
N GLN A 413 -8.97 1.43 8.75
CA GLN A 413 -9.05 0.98 7.36
C GLN A 413 -7.67 1.11 6.76
N THR A 414 -7.12 0.00 6.30
CA THR A 414 -5.74 -0.07 5.85
C THR A 414 -5.66 -0.58 4.42
N ASP A 415 -4.65 -0.08 3.70
CA ASP A 415 -4.29 -0.38 2.30
C ASP A 415 -5.28 0.14 1.26
N VAL A 416 -6.57 -0.12 1.44
CA VAL A 416 -7.65 0.25 0.52
C VAL A 416 -7.82 1.79 0.40
N PRO A 417 -7.65 2.37 -0.80
CA PRO A 417 -7.85 3.80 -1.04
C PRO A 417 -9.32 4.11 -1.38
N GLY A 418 -10.14 4.27 -0.35
CA GLY A 418 -11.54 4.66 -0.52
C GLY A 418 -12.47 3.96 0.45
N MET A 419 -13.69 4.49 0.57
CA MET A 419 -14.74 3.89 1.37
C MET A 419 -16.11 4.47 0.99
N SER A 420 -17.11 3.60 0.80
CA SER A 420 -18.48 4.01 0.50
C SER A 420 -19.05 4.92 1.59
N TRP A 421 -19.75 5.99 1.20
CA TRP A 421 -20.28 6.97 2.15
C TRP A 421 -21.20 6.36 3.22
N SER A 422 -21.96 5.33 2.87
CA SER A 422 -22.86 4.59 3.78
C SER A 422 -22.14 3.97 4.99
N MET A 423 -20.83 3.77 4.90
CA MET A 423 -20.04 3.25 6.03
C MET A 423 -20.02 4.23 7.21
N VAL A 424 -20.13 5.54 6.97
CA VAL A 424 -20.19 6.54 8.04
C VAL A 424 -21.44 6.37 8.89
N ASP A 425 -22.59 6.08 8.26
CA ASP A 425 -23.84 5.87 8.98
C ASP A 425 -23.80 4.55 9.77
N ALA A 426 -23.20 3.49 9.22
CA ALA A 426 -22.96 2.25 9.96
C ALA A 426 -22.04 2.48 11.16
N TYR A 427 -20.93 3.20 11.00
CA TYR A 427 -20.06 3.54 12.12
C TYR A 427 -20.81 4.29 13.22
N ALA A 428 -21.55 5.33 12.87
CA ALA A 428 -22.33 6.10 13.83
C ALA A 428 -23.38 5.22 14.56
N ALA A 429 -24.12 4.39 13.82
CA ALA A 429 -25.13 3.50 14.38
C ALA A 429 -24.57 2.47 15.37
N HIS A 430 -23.32 2.04 15.16
CA HIS A 430 -22.61 1.06 15.99
C HIS A 430 -21.66 1.71 17.02
N GLY A 431 -21.81 3.02 17.27
CA GLY A 431 -21.04 3.74 18.29
C GLY A 431 -19.55 3.94 17.96
N ILE A 432 -19.17 3.83 16.69
CA ILE A 432 -17.82 4.06 16.20
C ILE A 432 -17.67 5.53 15.79
N ARG A 433 -16.76 6.25 16.45
CA ARG A 433 -16.63 7.71 16.33
C ARG A 433 -15.39 8.16 15.55
N HIS A 434 -14.39 7.29 15.45
CA HIS A 434 -13.09 7.62 14.86
C HIS A 434 -12.68 6.60 13.81
N LEU A 435 -12.05 7.07 12.74
CA LEU A 435 -11.49 6.25 11.68
C LEU A 435 -10.03 6.63 11.44
N SER A 436 -9.11 5.70 11.69
CA SER A 436 -7.70 5.79 11.32
C SER A 436 -7.52 5.16 9.94
N GLN A 437 -7.26 5.97 8.91
CA GLN A 437 -6.99 5.48 7.56
C GLN A 437 -5.49 5.39 7.29
N GLY A 438 -5.07 4.30 6.65
CA GLY A 438 -3.71 4.11 6.18
C GLY A 438 -3.71 3.47 4.79
N PRO A 439 -3.95 4.22 3.70
CA PRO A 439 -3.94 3.67 2.35
C PRO A 439 -2.54 3.18 1.95
N ASN A 440 -2.46 2.44 0.84
CA ASN A 440 -1.19 1.97 0.28
C ASN A 440 -0.17 3.11 0.15
N TYR A 441 1.05 2.88 0.65
CA TYR A 441 2.13 3.88 0.62
C TYR A 441 3.41 3.29 0.06
N ILE A 442 3.81 3.82 -1.10
CA ILE A 442 5.05 3.50 -1.79
C ILE A 442 5.64 4.84 -2.24
N PRO A 443 6.56 5.43 -1.46
CA PRO A 443 7.00 6.82 -1.65
C PRO A 443 7.65 7.10 -3.01
N ASP A 444 8.18 6.07 -3.66
CA ASP A 444 8.85 6.19 -4.96
C ASP A 444 7.86 6.20 -6.15
N MET A 445 6.56 6.00 -5.92
CA MET A 445 5.53 6.02 -6.96
C MET A 445 4.99 7.44 -7.19
N PRO A 446 4.56 7.82 -8.40
CA PRO A 446 4.06 9.18 -8.70
C PRO A 446 2.89 9.64 -7.82
N ASP A 447 2.02 8.70 -7.43
CA ASP A 447 0.85 8.96 -6.59
C ASP A 447 1.15 8.76 -5.08
N GLY A 448 2.38 8.37 -4.72
CA GLY A 448 2.78 8.04 -3.35
C GLY A 448 2.30 6.67 -2.85
N GLY A 449 1.66 5.86 -3.72
CA GLY A 449 1.17 4.51 -3.46
C GLY A 449 0.70 3.83 -4.75
N ASP A 450 0.43 2.52 -4.72
CA ASP A 450 -0.09 1.81 -5.88
C ASP A 450 -1.61 2.04 -6.03
N ARG A 451 -2.01 2.64 -7.16
CA ARG A 451 -3.39 2.89 -7.57
C ARG A 451 -4.24 3.60 -6.50
N ILE A 452 -3.64 4.54 -5.75
CA ILE A 452 -4.36 5.33 -4.72
C ILE A 452 -4.83 6.70 -5.22
N GLY A 453 -4.53 7.02 -6.49
CA GLY A 453 -4.74 8.31 -7.11
C GLY A 453 -4.27 9.48 -6.23
N SER A 454 -5.18 10.41 -5.95
CA SER A 454 -4.83 11.63 -5.21
C SER A 454 -5.01 11.55 -3.69
N THR A 455 -5.35 10.37 -3.16
CA THR A 455 -5.74 10.16 -1.74
C THR A 455 -4.75 10.77 -0.75
N LEU A 456 -3.47 10.39 -0.78
CA LEU A 456 -2.48 10.87 0.20
C LEU A 456 -2.16 12.36 0.02
N ARG A 457 -2.19 12.86 -1.22
CA ARG A 457 -1.99 14.29 -1.49
C ARG A 457 -3.11 15.13 -0.88
N GLU A 458 -4.37 14.69 -1.02
CA GLU A 458 -5.54 15.44 -0.57
C GLU A 458 -5.82 15.27 0.92
N GLN A 459 -5.62 14.07 1.49
CA GLN A 459 -6.05 13.73 2.85
C GLN A 459 -4.90 13.42 3.84
N GLY A 460 -3.69 13.13 3.35
CA GLY A 460 -2.56 12.74 4.19
C GLY A 460 -2.24 13.79 5.25
N ASP A 461 -2.28 13.40 6.52
CA ASP A 461 -2.06 14.26 7.68
C ASP A 461 -3.02 15.46 7.77
N LYS A 462 -4.23 15.33 7.22
CA LYS A 462 -5.28 16.36 7.26
C LYS A 462 -6.56 15.79 7.87
N PRO A 463 -6.68 15.73 9.21
CA PRO A 463 -7.86 15.21 9.87
C PRO A 463 -9.11 16.06 9.57
N TYR A 464 -10.26 15.40 9.44
CA TYR A 464 -11.54 16.04 9.12
C TYR A 464 -12.71 15.30 9.75
N TRP A 465 -13.84 16.00 9.93
CA TRP A 465 -15.12 15.36 10.22
C TRP A 465 -15.76 14.87 8.92
N TRP A 466 -16.08 13.59 8.83
CA TRP A 466 -16.86 13.03 7.74
C TRP A 466 -18.31 12.92 8.16
N LYS A 467 -19.16 13.76 7.58
CA LYS A 467 -20.61 13.80 7.85
C LYS A 467 -21.31 12.67 7.11
N GLY A 468 -22.16 11.90 7.80
CA GLY A 468 -22.90 10.75 7.23
C GLY A 468 -23.99 11.15 6.23
N THR A 469 -24.56 10.15 5.53
CA THR A 469 -25.52 10.39 4.43
C THR A 469 -26.82 11.02 4.92
N THR A 470 -27.23 10.73 6.16
CA THR A 470 -28.42 11.34 6.78
C THR A 470 -28.16 12.76 7.30
N GLY A 471 -26.89 13.17 7.36
CA GLY A 471 -26.45 14.45 7.90
C GLY A 471 -26.61 14.64 9.41
N ARG A 472 -27.06 13.61 10.14
CA ARG A 472 -27.26 13.64 11.60
C ARG A 472 -25.96 13.43 12.37
N ASP A 473 -25.14 12.51 11.90
CA ASP A 473 -23.91 12.08 12.57
C ASP A 473 -22.67 12.38 11.73
N SER A 474 -21.51 12.38 12.40
CA SER A 474 -20.21 12.52 11.77
C SER A 474 -19.15 11.75 12.56
N ILE A 475 -18.17 11.21 11.86
CA ILE A 475 -17.00 10.56 12.45
C ILE A 475 -15.74 11.40 12.18
N LEU A 476 -14.76 11.33 13.07
CA LEU A 476 -13.45 11.93 12.83
C LEU A 476 -12.60 10.97 12.01
N VAL A 477 -12.10 11.42 10.87
CA VAL A 477 -11.19 10.67 10.01
C VAL A 477 -9.79 11.26 10.12
N TRP A 478 -8.79 10.39 10.27
CA TRP A 478 -7.38 10.76 10.16
C TRP A 478 -6.63 9.78 9.27
N THR A 479 -6.35 10.23 8.04
CA THR A 479 -5.50 9.54 7.06
C THR A 479 -4.03 9.80 7.37
N ALA A 480 -3.27 8.74 7.66
CA ALA A 480 -1.83 8.83 7.93
C ALA A 480 -1.08 9.28 6.66
N GLY A 481 -0.25 10.34 6.75
CA GLY A 481 0.42 10.92 5.58
C GLY A 481 1.47 10.03 4.91
N GLN A 482 2.00 9.04 5.62
CA GLN A 482 2.85 7.98 5.06
C GLN A 482 2.12 6.63 4.97
N GLY A 483 0.79 6.66 4.85
CA GLY A 483 -0.07 5.47 4.83
C GLY A 483 0.24 4.51 5.98
N TYR A 484 0.04 3.21 5.74
CA TYR A 484 0.42 2.16 6.68
C TYR A 484 1.84 1.62 6.46
N GLY A 485 2.30 1.65 5.20
CA GLY A 485 3.60 1.13 4.76
C GLY A 485 4.80 2.01 5.10
N GLY A 486 4.60 3.09 5.86
CA GLY A 486 5.66 4.05 6.22
C GLY A 486 6.91 3.39 6.80
N TRP A 487 6.81 2.25 7.48
CA TRP A 487 7.93 1.50 8.08
C TRP A 487 8.22 0.14 7.40
N HIS A 488 7.64 -0.14 6.23
CA HIS A 488 8.02 -1.32 5.44
C HIS A 488 9.53 -1.35 5.14
N GLY A 489 10.12 -2.55 5.11
CA GLY A 489 11.57 -2.73 4.97
C GLY A 489 12.40 -2.45 6.23
N TYR A 490 11.77 -2.09 7.36
CA TYR A 490 12.42 -2.10 8.68
C TYR A 490 12.18 -3.47 9.32
N THR A 491 13.24 -4.19 9.68
CA THR A 491 13.11 -5.40 10.51
C THR A 491 13.00 -5.00 11.99
N ALA A 492 12.57 -5.92 12.86
CA ALA A 492 12.61 -5.69 14.29
C ALA A 492 14.03 -5.27 14.73
N GLY A 493 14.14 -4.17 15.48
CA GLY A 493 15.44 -3.57 15.85
C GLY A 493 16.01 -2.55 14.87
N ALA A 494 15.61 -2.56 13.60
CA ALA A 494 16.16 -1.64 12.59
C ALA A 494 15.84 -0.16 12.87
N ILE A 495 14.81 0.12 13.68
CA ILE A 495 14.51 1.48 14.15
C ILE A 495 15.66 2.07 14.98
N LYS A 496 16.41 1.25 15.74
CA LYS A 496 17.56 1.74 16.52
C LYS A 496 18.70 2.24 15.64
N GLU A 497 18.84 1.67 14.44
CA GLU A 497 19.90 2.01 13.50
C GLU A 497 19.49 3.13 12.54
N ARG A 498 18.27 3.06 12.01
CA ARG A 498 17.80 3.91 10.89
C ARG A 498 16.62 4.81 11.26
N GLY A 499 16.10 4.72 12.48
CA GLY A 499 14.90 5.45 12.92
C GLY A 499 15.14 6.96 13.04
N THR A 500 16.27 7.38 13.60
CA THR A 500 16.60 8.80 13.83
C THR A 500 16.51 9.64 12.56
N ARG A 501 17.15 9.23 11.47
CA ARG A 501 17.10 9.94 10.18
C ARG A 501 15.70 9.91 9.56
N LYS A 502 14.99 8.79 9.67
CA LYS A 502 13.60 8.68 9.17
C LYS A 502 12.64 9.63 9.90
N ILE A 503 12.74 9.70 11.23
CA ILE A 503 11.95 10.61 12.06
C ILE A 503 12.29 12.07 11.68
N ALA A 504 13.58 12.39 11.49
CA ALA A 504 14.01 13.72 11.07
C ALA A 504 13.42 14.11 9.71
N ALA A 505 13.49 13.21 8.72
CA ALA A 505 12.94 13.44 7.40
C ALA A 505 11.44 13.75 7.45
N TYR A 506 10.67 13.01 8.25
CA TYR A 506 9.24 13.28 8.37
C TYR A 506 8.95 14.58 9.12
N MET A 507 9.70 14.92 10.18
CA MET A 507 9.54 16.21 10.87
C MET A 507 9.85 17.39 9.94
N ASN A 508 10.88 17.27 9.11
CA ASN A 508 11.22 18.28 8.10
C ASN A 508 10.12 18.42 7.04
N ASP A 509 9.57 17.31 6.53
CA ASP A 509 8.46 17.32 5.58
C ASP A 509 7.19 17.98 6.18
N LEU A 510 6.84 17.65 7.42
CA LEU A 510 5.71 18.27 8.12
C LEU A 510 5.92 19.76 8.37
N ALA A 511 7.15 20.18 8.69
CA ALA A 511 7.49 21.60 8.83
C ALA A 511 7.37 22.33 7.49
N ALA A 512 7.86 21.74 6.39
CA ALA A 512 7.77 22.30 5.05
C ALA A 512 6.31 22.44 4.57
N LYS A 513 5.44 21.50 4.96
CA LYS A 513 3.99 21.53 4.67
C LYS A 513 3.20 22.43 5.62
N GLY A 514 3.84 23.00 6.65
CA GLY A 514 3.16 23.83 7.65
C GLY A 514 2.13 23.07 8.49
N TYR A 515 2.39 21.79 8.80
CA TYR A 515 1.46 20.96 9.57
C TYR A 515 1.12 21.62 10.94
N PRO A 516 -0.16 21.86 11.23
CA PRO A 516 -0.56 22.79 12.29
C PRO A 516 -0.72 22.16 13.67
N TYR A 517 -0.72 20.82 13.77
CA TYR A 517 -0.96 20.11 15.02
C TYR A 517 0.35 19.74 15.70
N ASP A 518 0.34 19.65 17.02
CA ASP A 518 1.45 19.05 17.77
C ASP A 518 1.38 17.52 17.84
N MET A 519 0.21 16.92 17.65
CA MET A 519 0.05 15.46 17.58
C MET A 519 0.23 14.95 16.15
N LEU A 520 0.89 13.81 15.97
CA LEU A 520 1.03 13.12 14.69
C LEU A 520 0.74 11.63 14.85
N GLN A 521 -0.18 11.07 14.06
CA GLN A 521 -0.34 9.62 13.91
C GLN A 521 0.69 9.11 12.90
N TRP A 522 1.45 8.08 13.28
CA TRP A 522 2.31 7.36 12.35
C TRP A 522 2.10 5.85 12.51
N ARG A 523 1.55 5.23 11.47
CA ARG A 523 1.31 3.79 11.40
C ARG A 523 2.64 3.05 11.44
N TYR A 524 2.88 2.27 12.48
CA TYR A 524 4.12 1.51 12.68
C TYR A 524 3.86 0.03 12.35
N ASN A 525 4.00 -0.30 11.06
CA ASN A 525 4.00 -1.66 10.52
C ASN A 525 5.37 -1.96 9.90
N ILE A 526 6.04 -3.02 10.36
CA ILE A 526 7.43 -3.33 9.99
C ILE A 526 7.52 -4.55 9.06
N VAL A 527 8.65 -4.72 8.39
CA VAL A 527 8.92 -5.74 7.37
C VAL A 527 8.09 -5.56 6.10
N SER A 528 6.82 -5.93 6.13
CA SER A 528 5.88 -5.93 5.00
C SER A 528 4.45 -6.16 5.53
N ASP A 529 3.51 -6.44 4.63
CA ASP A 529 2.19 -6.97 4.99
C ASP A 529 2.32 -8.24 5.83
N ASN A 530 1.36 -8.46 6.74
CA ASN A 530 1.42 -9.49 7.78
C ASN A 530 2.69 -9.41 8.67
N GLY A 531 3.22 -8.20 8.84
CA GLY A 531 4.45 -7.92 9.60
C GLY A 531 4.40 -8.37 11.07
N PRO A 532 5.55 -8.69 11.67
CA PRO A 532 5.62 -9.13 13.06
C PRO A 532 5.58 -7.96 14.05
N VAL A 533 5.38 -8.28 15.34
CA VAL A 533 5.66 -7.32 16.42
C VAL A 533 7.15 -6.95 16.48
N ASP A 534 7.47 -5.66 16.70
CA ASP A 534 8.81 -5.20 17.06
C ASP A 534 9.04 -5.23 18.58
N SER A 535 9.81 -6.21 19.06
CA SER A 535 10.12 -6.36 20.48
C SER A 535 11.10 -5.29 21.02
N THR A 536 11.67 -4.44 20.17
CA THR A 536 12.66 -3.43 20.54
C THR A 536 12.09 -2.01 20.63
N LEU A 537 10.86 -1.82 20.16
CA LEU A 537 10.22 -0.50 20.03
C LEU A 537 10.13 0.24 21.39
N SER A 538 9.70 -0.44 22.44
CA SER A 538 9.59 0.14 23.79
C SER A 538 10.92 0.64 24.35
N ASP A 539 12.00 -0.11 24.15
CA ASP A 539 13.33 0.33 24.57
C ASP A 539 13.78 1.56 23.80
N PHE A 540 13.57 1.56 22.48
CA PHE A 540 13.89 2.70 21.63
C PHE A 540 13.11 3.95 22.03
N VAL A 541 11.80 3.85 22.27
CA VAL A 541 10.96 4.99 22.68
C VAL A 541 11.38 5.51 24.05
N ARG A 542 11.66 4.64 25.01
CA ARG A 542 12.17 5.05 26.34
C ARG A 542 13.50 5.81 26.21
N GLU A 543 14.48 5.22 25.55
CA GLU A 543 15.81 5.80 25.33
C GLU A 543 15.70 7.14 24.57
N TRP A 544 14.82 7.22 23.57
CA TRP A 544 14.54 8.43 22.82
C TRP A 544 13.98 9.54 23.72
N ASN A 545 12.93 9.23 24.49
CA ASN A 545 12.25 10.20 25.35
C ASN A 545 13.08 10.60 26.57
N GLU A 546 14.11 9.85 26.95
CA GLU A 546 15.12 10.29 27.92
C GLU A 546 15.98 11.42 27.35
N LYS A 547 16.30 11.34 26.06
CA LYS A 547 17.18 12.27 25.35
C LYS A 547 16.47 13.52 24.82
N TYR A 548 15.30 13.34 24.20
CA TYR A 548 14.57 14.38 23.48
C TYR A 548 13.27 14.79 24.18
N SER A 549 12.99 16.09 24.12
CA SER A 549 11.69 16.68 24.48
C SER A 549 10.80 16.93 23.26
N SER A 550 11.38 16.98 22.06
CA SER A 550 10.64 17.00 20.78
C SER A 550 11.46 16.37 19.65
N PRO A 551 10.85 15.55 18.77
CA PRO A 551 9.54 14.97 18.98
C PRO A 551 9.58 14.04 20.19
N ARG A 552 8.52 14.02 21.00
CA ARG A 552 8.29 12.94 21.95
C ARG A 552 7.66 11.77 21.19
N LEU A 553 8.11 10.55 21.46
CA LEU A 553 7.53 9.35 20.86
C LEU A 553 6.57 8.69 21.84
N ILE A 554 5.45 8.18 21.34
CA ILE A 554 4.43 7.53 22.16
C ILE A 554 4.00 6.26 21.43
N ILE A 555 4.11 5.10 22.08
CA ILE A 555 3.52 3.87 21.54
C ILE A 555 2.02 3.93 21.84
N ALA A 556 1.22 4.14 20.80
CA ALA A 556 -0.13 4.63 20.96
C ALA A 556 -1.18 3.53 20.84
N ASN A 557 -2.20 3.61 21.69
CA ASN A 557 -3.51 3.02 21.44
C ASN A 557 -4.24 3.95 20.47
N ALA A 558 -4.63 3.45 19.30
CA ALA A 558 -5.25 4.26 18.25
C ALA A 558 -6.56 4.92 18.71
N GLY A 559 -7.37 4.24 19.54
CA GLY A 559 -8.62 4.78 20.06
C GLY A 559 -8.41 5.97 20.98
N THR A 560 -7.54 5.83 22.00
CA THR A 560 -7.27 6.94 22.94
C THR A 560 -6.54 8.10 22.26
N MET A 561 -5.66 7.81 21.30
CA MET A 561 -5.01 8.82 20.46
C MET A 561 -6.03 9.65 19.68
N MET A 562 -7.00 9.01 19.00
CA MET A 562 -8.02 9.72 18.23
C MET A 562 -8.95 10.55 19.12
N GLN A 563 -9.31 10.02 20.30
CA GLN A 563 -10.10 10.76 21.30
C GLN A 563 -9.36 12.01 21.80
N GLU A 564 -8.06 11.91 22.05
CA GLU A 564 -7.25 13.05 22.49
C GLU A 564 -7.10 14.10 21.38
N PHE A 565 -6.93 13.66 20.12
CA PHE A 565 -6.93 14.57 18.98
C PHE A 565 -8.27 15.30 18.85
N GLU A 566 -9.39 14.57 18.93
CA GLU A 566 -10.74 15.15 18.90
C GLU A 566 -10.91 16.20 20.00
N ARG A 567 -10.52 15.86 21.24
CA ARG A 567 -10.64 16.76 22.40
C ARG A 567 -9.90 18.09 22.17
N LYS A 568 -8.73 18.03 21.53
CA LYS A 568 -7.84 19.18 21.33
C LYS A 568 -8.17 19.99 20.09
N TYR A 569 -8.47 19.32 18.98
CA TYR A 569 -8.55 19.92 17.64
C TYR A 569 -9.89 19.69 16.93
N GLY A 570 -10.79 18.88 17.48
CA GLY A 570 -12.07 18.55 16.85
C GLY A 570 -12.94 19.76 16.50
N LYS A 571 -12.77 20.91 17.18
CA LYS A 571 -13.49 22.15 16.88
C LYS A 571 -12.86 23.00 15.77
N SER A 572 -11.62 22.72 15.37
CA SER A 572 -10.84 23.53 14.41
C SER A 572 -10.54 22.82 13.09
N ILE A 573 -10.94 21.56 12.96
CA ILE A 573 -10.79 20.77 11.72
C ILE A 573 -11.98 20.97 10.77
N PRO A 574 -11.78 20.82 9.45
CA PRO A 574 -12.86 20.93 8.48
C PRO A 574 -13.88 19.80 8.61
N THR A 575 -15.08 20.01 8.07
CA THR A 575 -16.08 18.97 7.87
C THR A 575 -16.31 18.77 6.37
N TRP A 576 -16.25 17.52 5.93
CA TRP A 576 -16.54 17.11 4.57
C TRP A 576 -17.72 16.13 4.55
N SER A 577 -18.40 16.07 3.41
CA SER A 577 -19.54 15.18 3.15
C SER A 577 -19.47 14.69 1.73
N GLY A 578 -19.88 13.46 1.51
CA GLY A 578 -19.82 12.83 0.20
C GLY A 578 -19.16 11.47 0.24
N ASP A 579 -19.21 10.80 -0.90
CA ASP A 579 -18.57 9.51 -1.10
C ASP A 579 -17.05 9.64 -1.19
N PHE A 580 -16.32 8.75 -0.52
CA PHE A 580 -14.88 8.61 -0.76
C PHE A 580 -14.69 7.54 -1.83
N THR A 581 -14.99 7.94 -3.08
CA THR A 581 -15.10 7.01 -4.20
C THR A 581 -13.81 6.24 -4.38
N PRO A 582 -13.88 4.90 -4.35
CA PRO A 582 -12.70 4.06 -4.17
C PRO A 582 -12.02 3.71 -5.50
N TYR A 583 -10.75 3.28 -5.45
CA TYR A 583 -9.89 3.09 -6.65
C TYR A 583 -9.60 1.63 -7.05
N TRP A 584 -9.97 0.64 -6.24
CA TRP A 584 -9.51 -0.74 -6.41
C TRP A 584 -10.59 -1.73 -6.80
N GLU A 585 -11.85 -1.32 -6.70
CA GLU A 585 -13.04 -2.13 -6.92
C GLU A 585 -13.09 -2.70 -8.33
N ASP A 586 -12.51 -2.01 -9.31
CA ASP A 586 -12.39 -2.52 -10.68
C ASP A 586 -11.60 -3.84 -10.73
N GLY A 587 -10.69 -4.12 -9.80
CA GLY A 587 -9.97 -5.40 -9.75
C GLY A 587 -10.85 -6.62 -9.45
N ALA A 588 -11.89 -6.46 -8.63
CA ALA A 588 -12.82 -7.54 -8.29
C ALA A 588 -13.57 -8.08 -9.51
N TYR A 589 -13.68 -7.28 -10.57
CA TYR A 589 -14.32 -7.66 -11.84
C TYR A 589 -13.44 -8.60 -12.68
N SER A 590 -12.27 -9.00 -12.17
CA SER A 590 -11.56 -10.22 -12.58
C SER A 590 -12.29 -11.52 -12.25
N THR A 591 -13.32 -11.44 -11.41
CA THR A 591 -14.22 -12.56 -11.03
C THR A 591 -15.67 -12.05 -11.02
N ALA A 592 -16.09 -11.45 -12.13
CA ALA A 592 -17.35 -10.71 -12.24
C ALA A 592 -18.58 -11.58 -11.99
N LYS A 593 -18.50 -12.87 -12.34
CA LYS A 593 -19.57 -13.85 -12.06
C LYS A 593 -19.81 -13.98 -10.56
N GLU A 594 -18.76 -14.32 -9.81
CA GLU A 594 -18.84 -14.55 -8.38
C GLU A 594 -19.21 -13.28 -7.62
N GLU A 595 -18.67 -12.13 -8.02
CA GLU A 595 -19.04 -10.84 -7.44
C GLU A 595 -20.54 -10.54 -7.63
N GLY A 596 -21.04 -10.69 -8.86
CA GLY A 596 -22.46 -10.49 -9.16
C GLY A 596 -23.38 -11.43 -8.37
N ASP A 597 -22.98 -12.70 -8.24
CA ASP A 597 -23.72 -13.70 -7.45
C ASP A 597 -23.76 -13.32 -5.97
N VAL A 598 -22.63 -12.87 -5.39
CA VAL A 598 -22.56 -12.47 -3.97
C VAL A 598 -23.40 -11.23 -3.69
N ARG A 599 -23.41 -10.23 -4.58
CA ARG A 599 -24.29 -9.05 -4.45
C ARG A 599 -25.76 -9.44 -4.40
N VAL A 600 -26.19 -10.37 -5.26
CA VAL A 600 -27.57 -10.90 -5.24
C VAL A 600 -27.84 -11.70 -3.98
N LEU A 601 -26.89 -12.51 -3.51
CA LEU A 601 -27.02 -13.26 -2.26
C LEU A 601 -27.16 -12.34 -1.04
N SER A 602 -26.44 -11.23 -0.99
CA SER A 602 -26.54 -10.22 0.05
C SER A 602 -27.94 -9.59 0.13
N ALA A 603 -28.48 -9.20 -1.02
CA ALA A 603 -29.85 -8.71 -1.10
C ALA A 603 -30.89 -9.78 -0.70
N ARG A 604 -30.69 -11.03 -1.14
CA ARG A 604 -31.56 -12.17 -0.76
C ARG A 604 -31.49 -12.46 0.75
N LEU A 605 -30.31 -12.41 1.36
CA LEU A 605 -30.15 -12.59 2.80
C LEU A 605 -30.90 -11.51 3.58
N THR A 606 -30.78 -10.26 3.15
CA THR A 606 -31.55 -9.15 3.78
C THR A 606 -33.05 -9.37 3.67
N ASN A 607 -33.55 -9.79 2.50
CA ASN A 607 -34.96 -10.15 2.33
C ASN A 607 -35.40 -11.29 3.25
N LEU A 608 -34.57 -12.31 3.45
CA LEU A 608 -34.86 -13.41 4.37
C LEU A 608 -34.93 -12.94 5.82
N ILE A 609 -34.01 -12.07 6.24
CA ILE A 609 -34.02 -11.48 7.59
C ILE A 609 -35.33 -10.74 7.85
N ASP A 610 -35.77 -9.91 6.89
CA ASP A 610 -37.00 -9.15 7.04
C ASP A 610 -38.26 -10.02 6.93
N ALA A 611 -38.29 -10.97 6.00
CA ALA A 611 -39.38 -11.93 5.87
C ALA A 611 -39.56 -12.77 7.13
N ALA A 612 -38.47 -13.24 7.76
CA ALA A 612 -38.55 -13.99 9.00
C ALA A 612 -39.14 -13.16 10.14
N LYS A 613 -38.81 -11.87 10.25
CA LYS A 613 -39.42 -10.95 11.22
C LYS A 613 -40.93 -10.79 10.97
N ILE A 614 -41.33 -10.58 9.71
CA ILE A 614 -42.75 -10.41 9.33
C ILE A 614 -43.56 -11.68 9.59
N LEU A 615 -42.98 -12.84 9.31
CA LEU A 615 -43.61 -14.14 9.50
C LEU A 615 -43.52 -14.69 10.93
N ASP A 616 -42.88 -13.94 11.83
CA ASP A 616 -42.57 -14.38 13.21
C ASP A 616 -41.89 -15.77 13.23
N LYS A 617 -40.93 -15.97 12.32
CA LYS A 617 -40.14 -17.20 12.19
C LYS A 617 -38.77 -17.02 12.82
N PRO A 618 -38.30 -17.98 13.65
CA PRO A 618 -36.95 -17.91 14.19
C PRO A 618 -35.92 -18.10 13.07
N ILE A 619 -34.86 -17.29 13.10
CA ILE A 619 -33.65 -17.50 12.31
C ILE A 619 -32.60 -18.13 13.21
N ASP A 620 -31.92 -19.17 12.71
CA ASP A 620 -30.75 -19.73 13.38
C ASP A 620 -29.62 -18.66 13.42
N PRO A 621 -29.21 -18.19 14.61
CA PRO A 621 -28.23 -17.13 14.73
C PRO A 621 -26.83 -17.56 14.24
N HIS A 622 -26.48 -18.84 14.35
CA HIS A 622 -25.21 -19.35 13.83
C HIS A 622 -25.20 -19.35 12.31
N LEU A 623 -26.27 -19.83 11.66
CA LEU A 623 -26.37 -19.80 10.20
C LEU A 623 -26.38 -18.35 9.68
N LEU A 624 -27.10 -17.45 10.35
CA LEU A 624 -27.13 -16.03 9.98
C LEU A 624 -25.76 -15.38 10.07
N TYR A 625 -25.05 -15.59 11.18
CA TYR A 625 -23.70 -15.07 11.35
C TYR A 625 -22.76 -15.62 10.27
N ARG A 626 -22.82 -16.92 9.97
CA ARG A 626 -21.97 -17.53 8.95
C ARG A 626 -22.30 -17.04 7.53
N ALA A 627 -23.57 -16.77 7.22
CA ALA A 627 -23.97 -16.17 5.95
C ALA A 627 -23.38 -14.76 5.80
N LYS A 628 -23.60 -13.88 6.78
CA LYS A 628 -23.07 -12.50 6.78
C LYS A 628 -21.55 -12.48 6.72
N ARG A 629 -20.88 -13.26 7.57
CA ARG A 629 -19.41 -13.37 7.61
C ARG A 629 -18.84 -13.83 6.27
N SER A 630 -19.49 -14.78 5.59
CA SER A 630 -19.01 -15.27 4.29
C SER A 630 -19.10 -14.19 3.20
N ILE A 631 -20.17 -13.38 3.20
CA ILE A 631 -20.32 -12.23 2.30
C ILE A 631 -19.26 -11.16 2.61
N VAL A 632 -19.11 -10.77 3.88
CA VAL A 632 -18.09 -9.80 4.32
C VAL A 632 -16.68 -10.26 3.93
N MET A 633 -16.36 -11.55 4.09
CA MET A 633 -15.06 -12.10 3.72
C MET A 633 -14.84 -12.22 2.19
N TRP A 634 -15.91 -12.34 1.41
CA TRP A 634 -15.81 -12.25 -0.05
C TRP A 634 -15.34 -10.85 -0.47
N HIS A 635 -15.86 -9.79 0.14
CA HIS A 635 -15.46 -8.41 -0.18
C HIS A 635 -14.19 -7.90 0.52
N GLU A 636 -13.54 -8.75 1.31
CA GLU A 636 -12.21 -8.49 1.86
C GLU A 636 -11.22 -8.18 0.73
N HIS A 637 -10.34 -7.20 0.92
CA HIS A 637 -9.58 -6.57 -0.16
C HIS A 637 -8.47 -7.44 -0.79
N THR A 638 -8.03 -8.51 -0.13
CA THR A 638 -7.12 -9.47 -0.75
C THR A 638 -7.93 -10.41 -1.64
N TRP A 639 -7.77 -10.25 -2.96
CA TRP A 639 -8.58 -10.96 -3.95
C TRP A 639 -7.88 -12.24 -4.44
N GLY A 640 -6.56 -12.30 -4.30
CA GLY A 640 -5.68 -13.33 -4.83
C GLY A 640 -4.24 -13.11 -4.39
N ALA A 641 -3.29 -13.71 -5.10
CA ALA A 641 -1.88 -13.74 -4.73
C ALA A 641 -1.08 -12.57 -5.32
N TRP A 642 0.05 -12.22 -4.69
CA TRP A 642 1.02 -11.27 -5.24
C TRP A 642 1.55 -11.67 -6.63
N CYS A 643 1.51 -12.97 -6.94
CA CYS A 643 1.94 -13.53 -8.22
C CYS A 643 0.77 -13.95 -9.12
N SER A 644 -0.49 -13.57 -8.83
CA SER A 644 -1.66 -14.05 -9.58
C SER A 644 -1.61 -13.82 -11.09
N ILE A 645 -0.84 -12.82 -11.55
CA ILE A 645 -0.67 -12.51 -12.97
C ILE A 645 0.63 -13.07 -13.54
N SER A 646 1.73 -13.00 -12.79
CA SER A 646 3.04 -13.47 -13.25
C SER A 646 3.18 -14.99 -13.23
N ASP A 647 2.47 -15.65 -12.31
CA ASP A 647 2.45 -17.10 -12.13
C ASP A 647 1.02 -17.58 -11.74
N PRO A 648 0.06 -17.51 -12.69
CA PRO A 648 -1.36 -17.77 -12.42
C PRO A 648 -1.66 -19.23 -12.05
N ASP A 649 -0.78 -20.16 -12.45
CA ASP A 649 -0.95 -21.61 -12.26
C ASP A 649 -0.21 -22.15 -11.04
N ALA A 650 0.58 -21.32 -10.34
CA ALA A 650 1.25 -21.74 -9.13
C ALA A 650 0.24 -22.27 -8.10
N HIS A 651 0.62 -23.33 -7.39
CA HIS A 651 -0.18 -23.87 -6.28
C HIS A 651 -0.59 -22.76 -5.30
N PHE A 652 0.35 -21.87 -4.95
CA PHE A 652 0.10 -20.70 -4.12
C PHE A 652 -1.03 -19.81 -4.67
N THR A 653 -1.02 -19.48 -5.97
CA THR A 653 -2.06 -18.67 -6.62
C THR A 653 -3.42 -19.39 -6.60
N THR A 654 -3.43 -20.65 -7.06
CA THR A 654 -4.67 -21.42 -7.20
C THR A 654 -5.33 -21.76 -5.86
N ASP A 655 -4.54 -22.00 -4.81
CA ASP A 655 -5.04 -22.26 -3.46
C ASP A 655 -5.68 -21.01 -2.83
N GLN A 656 -5.08 -19.84 -3.03
CA GLN A 656 -5.69 -18.59 -2.58
C GLN A 656 -7.02 -18.31 -3.28
N TRP A 657 -7.10 -18.54 -4.58
CA TRP A 657 -8.36 -18.42 -5.31
C TRP A 657 -9.42 -19.40 -4.79
N ARG A 658 -9.03 -20.65 -4.49
CA ARG A 658 -9.94 -21.64 -3.90
C ARG A 658 -10.54 -21.13 -2.59
N VAL A 659 -9.72 -20.60 -1.68
CA VAL A 659 -10.20 -20.02 -0.41
C VAL A 659 -11.10 -18.80 -0.65
N LYS A 660 -10.74 -17.91 -1.57
CA LYS A 660 -11.57 -16.74 -1.90
C LYS A 660 -12.94 -17.16 -2.41
N LYS A 661 -12.98 -18.08 -3.38
CA LYS A 661 -14.21 -18.64 -3.96
C LYS A 661 -15.06 -19.38 -2.92
N ASP A 662 -14.43 -20.09 -1.98
CA ASP A 662 -15.13 -20.81 -0.91
C ASP A 662 -16.00 -19.87 -0.06
N PHE A 663 -15.66 -18.57 0.08
CA PHE A 663 -16.53 -17.60 0.74
C PHE A 663 -17.83 -17.33 -0.03
N ALA A 664 -17.75 -17.16 -1.35
CA ALA A 664 -18.93 -17.00 -2.21
C ALA A 664 -19.81 -18.26 -2.19
N ASP A 665 -19.19 -19.44 -2.34
CA ASP A 665 -19.91 -20.72 -2.32
C ASP A 665 -20.57 -20.98 -0.96
N SER A 666 -19.86 -20.68 0.15
CA SER A 666 -20.38 -20.80 1.51
C SER A 666 -21.55 -19.85 1.76
N ALA A 667 -21.44 -18.58 1.32
CA ALA A 667 -22.53 -17.63 1.41
C ALA A 667 -23.79 -18.16 0.72
N GLY A 668 -23.65 -18.68 -0.51
CA GLY A 668 -24.75 -19.31 -1.25
C GLY A 668 -25.40 -20.46 -0.48
N TRP A 669 -24.59 -21.35 0.10
CA TRP A 669 -25.09 -22.46 0.90
C TRP A 669 -25.83 -22.00 2.15
N TYR A 670 -25.27 -21.08 2.94
CA TYR A 670 -25.89 -20.60 4.18
C TYR A 670 -27.20 -19.85 3.91
N VAL A 671 -27.23 -18.98 2.89
CA VAL A 671 -28.45 -18.27 2.47
C VAL A 671 -29.55 -19.25 2.04
N GLU A 672 -29.19 -20.32 1.32
CA GLU A 672 -30.14 -21.35 0.92
C GLU A 672 -30.65 -22.18 2.12
N GLN A 673 -29.80 -22.48 3.11
CA GLN A 673 -30.28 -23.13 4.34
C GLN A 673 -31.27 -22.24 5.11
N LEU A 674 -30.97 -20.94 5.22
CA LEU A 674 -31.87 -19.96 5.85
C LEU A 674 -33.19 -19.83 5.08
N PHE A 675 -33.15 -19.83 3.75
CA PHE A 675 -34.35 -19.87 2.93
C PHE A 675 -35.19 -21.11 3.25
N ARG A 676 -34.59 -22.30 3.29
CA ARG A 676 -35.29 -23.56 3.58
C ARG A 676 -35.94 -23.55 4.95
N THR A 677 -35.24 -23.10 5.99
CA THR A 677 -35.80 -23.04 7.35
C THR A 677 -36.91 -22.01 7.47
N CYS A 678 -36.77 -20.83 6.85
CA CYS A 678 -37.82 -19.80 6.83
C CYS A 678 -39.06 -20.27 6.05
N SER A 679 -38.86 -21.02 4.95
CA SER A 679 -39.93 -21.57 4.11
C SER A 679 -40.70 -22.72 4.76
N ALA A 680 -40.12 -23.37 5.78
CA ALA A 680 -40.62 -24.63 6.30
C ALA A 680 -42.02 -24.45 6.94
N GLY A 681 -42.95 -25.29 6.49
CA GLY A 681 -44.33 -25.29 6.96
C GLY A 681 -45.23 -24.20 6.35
N LEU A 682 -44.73 -23.39 5.42
CA LEU A 682 -45.58 -22.51 4.62
C LEU A 682 -46.40 -23.35 3.61
N PRO A 683 -47.70 -23.03 3.40
CA PRO A 683 -48.54 -23.73 2.42
C PRO A 683 -47.91 -23.77 1.02
N GLN A 684 -48.01 -24.91 0.32
CA GLN A 684 -47.59 -25.08 -1.08
C GLN A 684 -48.60 -24.49 -2.09
N GLN A 685 -49.13 -23.30 -1.79
CA GLN A 685 -49.84 -22.48 -2.77
C GLN A 685 -48.97 -21.27 -3.10
N PRO A 686 -49.14 -20.58 -4.24
CA PRO A 686 -48.52 -19.28 -4.43
C PRO A 686 -49.01 -18.36 -3.33
N ILE A 687 -48.21 -18.22 -2.28
CA ILE A 687 -48.42 -17.19 -1.28
C ILE A 687 -47.57 -16.03 -1.75
N ASP A 688 -48.22 -15.04 -2.36
CA ASP A 688 -47.71 -13.68 -2.46
C ASP A 688 -47.67 -13.12 -1.02
N LEU A 689 -46.61 -13.46 -0.29
CA LEU A 689 -46.36 -12.86 1.01
C LEU A 689 -45.62 -11.55 0.79
N HIS A 690 -46.41 -10.49 0.91
CA HIS A 690 -46.10 -9.13 1.32
C HIS A 690 -44.65 -8.65 1.18
N ASN A 691 -44.55 -7.55 0.42
CA ASN A 691 -43.47 -6.57 0.42
C ASN A 691 -42.65 -6.57 1.73
N PRO A 692 -41.40 -7.08 1.73
CA PRO A 692 -40.53 -6.99 2.90
C PRO A 692 -40.11 -5.55 3.23
N ILE A 693 -40.51 -4.57 2.42
CA ILE A 693 -40.29 -3.13 2.64
C ILE A 693 -41.55 -2.53 3.30
N PRO A 694 -41.54 -2.24 4.62
CA PRO A 694 -42.74 -1.84 5.37
C PRO A 694 -43.27 -0.42 5.07
N LEU A 695 -42.81 0.25 4.01
CA LEU A 695 -43.09 1.67 3.77
C LEU A 695 -44.10 1.98 2.64
N TRP A 696 -44.48 1.02 1.78
CA TRP A 696 -45.42 1.26 0.66
C TRP A 696 -45.89 -0.08 -0.01
N GLU A 697 -46.81 -0.06 -0.99
CA GLU A 697 -47.25 -1.25 -1.74
C GLU A 697 -46.33 -1.57 -2.95
N GLN A 698 -45.69 -2.75 -2.96
CA GLN A 698 -44.90 -3.24 -4.08
C GLN A 698 -45.78 -3.94 -5.12
N ARG A 699 -45.71 -3.48 -6.38
CA ARG A 699 -46.33 -4.14 -7.52
C ARG A 699 -45.30 -5.06 -8.16
N ALA A 700 -45.54 -6.36 -8.13
CA ALA A 700 -44.71 -7.33 -8.82
C ALA A 700 -45.05 -7.34 -10.31
N PRO A 701 -44.10 -7.07 -11.22
CA PRO A 701 -44.29 -7.40 -12.62
C PRO A 701 -44.37 -8.93 -12.77
N ARG A 702 -45.43 -9.44 -13.41
CA ARG A 702 -45.59 -10.87 -13.71
C ARG A 702 -44.75 -11.21 -14.95
N TRP A 703 -43.65 -11.94 -14.77
CA TRP A 703 -42.80 -12.41 -15.88
C TRP A 703 -43.00 -13.91 -16.12
N VAL A 704 -43.13 -14.30 -17.39
CA VAL A 704 -43.15 -15.71 -17.84
C VAL A 704 -42.06 -15.81 -18.92
N PRO A 705 -40.93 -16.51 -18.68
CA PRO A 705 -39.83 -16.49 -19.63
C PRO A 705 -40.23 -17.20 -20.92
N SER A 706 -40.10 -16.52 -22.07
CA SER A 706 -40.12 -17.16 -23.38
C SER A 706 -38.78 -16.97 -24.08
N LEU A 707 -38.11 -18.11 -24.34
CA LEU A 707 -36.74 -18.21 -24.84
C LEU A 707 -36.71 -18.09 -26.38
N LYS A 708 -35.90 -17.20 -26.93
CA LYS A 708 -35.40 -17.30 -28.32
C LYS A 708 -33.90 -17.00 -28.38
N VAL A 709 -33.15 -17.97 -28.88
CA VAL A 709 -31.70 -17.95 -29.06
C VAL A 709 -31.38 -17.61 -30.51
N ILE A 710 -30.49 -16.65 -30.76
CA ILE A 710 -29.84 -16.42 -32.06
C ILE A 710 -28.33 -16.24 -31.83
N SER A 711 -27.51 -16.89 -32.65
CA SER A 711 -26.04 -16.84 -32.60
C SER A 711 -25.48 -16.22 -33.89
N VAL A 712 -24.36 -15.49 -33.82
CA VAL A 712 -23.52 -15.12 -34.99
C VAL A 712 -22.04 -15.22 -34.61
N ARG A 713 -21.19 -15.64 -35.57
CA ARG A 713 -19.73 -15.85 -35.50
C ARG A 713 -18.98 -14.83 -36.38
N ASP A 714 -17.69 -14.66 -36.05
CA ASP A 714 -16.54 -14.14 -36.81
C ASP A 714 -15.94 -12.78 -36.41
N SER A 715 -14.61 -12.82 -36.35
CA SER A 715 -13.63 -11.96 -35.70
C SER A 715 -13.38 -10.62 -36.43
N SER A 716 -14.16 -9.60 -36.11
CA SER A 716 -13.81 -8.19 -36.34
C SER A 716 -14.63 -7.28 -35.42
N VAL A 717 -14.13 -6.09 -35.09
CA VAL A 717 -14.81 -5.11 -34.23
C VAL A 717 -16.15 -4.73 -34.86
N TYR A 718 -17.26 -5.00 -34.19
CA TYR A 718 -18.60 -4.60 -34.66
C TYR A 718 -19.09 -3.36 -33.92
N GLU A 719 -19.28 -2.27 -34.67
CA GLU A 719 -20.18 -1.18 -34.29
C GLU A 719 -21.60 -1.60 -34.72
N ALA A 720 -22.39 -2.13 -33.80
CA ALA A 720 -23.79 -2.43 -34.07
C ALA A 720 -24.65 -1.17 -33.83
N ARG A 721 -24.86 -0.36 -34.86
CA ARG A 721 -25.91 0.67 -34.83
C ARG A 721 -27.27 0.01 -34.99
N LEU A 722 -28.13 0.14 -33.99
CA LEU A 722 -29.56 -0.11 -34.15
C LEU A 722 -30.13 1.03 -35.00
N THR A 723 -30.31 0.78 -36.29
CA THR A 723 -31.24 1.59 -37.12
C THR A 723 -32.63 1.01 -36.87
N PRO A 724 -33.65 1.80 -36.52
CA PRO A 724 -34.96 1.25 -36.18
C PRO A 724 -35.61 0.61 -37.41
N PRO A 725 -36.03 -0.66 -37.38
CA PRO A 725 -37.05 -1.17 -38.28
C PRO A 725 -38.38 -1.20 -37.52
N ASP A 726 -39.29 -0.30 -37.91
CA ASP A 726 -40.73 -0.37 -37.63
C ASP A 726 -41.15 -0.62 -36.16
N LEU A 727 -40.96 0.40 -35.32
CA LEU A 727 -41.88 0.67 -34.20
C LEU A 727 -42.92 1.67 -34.69
N SER A 728 -43.87 1.20 -35.49
CA SER A 728 -45.11 1.93 -35.76
C SER A 728 -46.11 1.65 -34.63
N GLU A 729 -45.91 2.31 -33.50
CA GLU A 729 -46.98 2.78 -32.61
C GLU A 729 -46.35 3.81 -31.67
N GLU A 730 -46.74 5.06 -31.85
CA GLU A 730 -46.30 6.21 -31.06
C GLU A 730 -46.56 5.97 -29.56
N THR A 731 -45.50 5.80 -28.78
CA THR A 731 -45.46 6.28 -27.39
C THR A 731 -44.52 7.48 -27.35
N ASP A 732 -45.12 8.65 -27.20
CA ASP A 732 -44.57 10.00 -27.31
C ASP A 732 -43.70 10.38 -26.08
N ASP A 733 -42.66 9.59 -25.80
CA ASP A 733 -41.82 9.75 -24.59
C ASP A 733 -40.40 10.28 -24.89
N GLY A 734 -40.03 10.51 -26.16
CA GLY A 734 -38.86 11.31 -26.58
C GLY A 734 -37.45 10.79 -26.22
N VAL A 735 -37.28 9.72 -25.43
CA VAL A 735 -35.96 9.16 -25.04
C VAL A 735 -35.56 7.98 -25.92
N GLY A 736 -34.66 8.20 -26.88
CA GLY A 736 -34.04 7.14 -27.68
C GLY A 736 -32.84 6.49 -26.97
N MET A 737 -32.74 5.15 -27.00
CA MET A 737 -31.63 4.36 -26.43
C MET A 737 -31.00 3.44 -27.48
N ALA A 738 -29.66 3.39 -27.55
CA ALA A 738 -28.92 2.47 -28.43
C ALA A 738 -27.83 1.72 -27.66
N MET A 739 -28.07 0.47 -27.24
CA MET A 739 -27.06 -0.28 -26.49
C MET A 739 -26.00 -0.93 -27.39
N LEU A 740 -24.72 -0.58 -27.19
CA LEU A 740 -23.57 -1.14 -27.92
C LEU A 740 -22.89 -2.21 -27.05
N PHE A 741 -22.60 -3.38 -27.63
CA PHE A 741 -21.94 -4.50 -26.94
C PHE A 741 -20.69 -4.89 -27.71
N LEU A 742 -19.55 -4.91 -27.04
CA LEU A 742 -18.27 -5.39 -27.57
C LEU A 742 -17.95 -6.77 -26.98
N ALA A 743 -18.73 -7.80 -27.30
CA ALA A 743 -18.51 -9.16 -26.79
C ALA A 743 -17.87 -10.07 -27.85
N ASP A 744 -16.90 -10.89 -27.44
CA ASP A 744 -16.24 -11.86 -28.31
C ASP A 744 -17.19 -12.96 -28.82
N ARG A 745 -18.24 -13.34 -28.07
CA ARG A 745 -19.30 -14.29 -28.49
C ARG A 745 -20.64 -14.10 -27.75
N ALA A 746 -21.71 -14.55 -28.42
CA ALA A 746 -23.11 -14.75 -28.00
C ALA A 746 -23.60 -14.00 -26.74
N VAL A 747 -24.35 -12.91 -26.97
CA VAL A 747 -25.22 -12.27 -25.97
C VAL A 747 -26.65 -12.75 -26.24
N SER A 748 -27.23 -13.55 -25.35
CA SER A 748 -28.68 -13.79 -25.37
C SER A 748 -29.37 -12.59 -24.71
N ARG A 749 -30.42 -12.06 -25.35
CA ARG A 749 -31.21 -10.96 -24.82
C ARG A 749 -32.68 -11.35 -24.78
N VAL A 750 -33.29 -11.15 -23.63
CA VAL A 750 -34.75 -11.15 -23.50
C VAL A 750 -35.16 -9.72 -23.15
N LEU A 751 -35.98 -9.13 -24.02
CA LEU A 751 -36.64 -7.86 -23.75
C LEU A 751 -38.04 -8.18 -23.25
N GLU A 752 -38.34 -7.73 -22.05
CA GLU A 752 -39.63 -7.93 -21.42
C GLU A 752 -40.10 -6.55 -20.90
N GLN A 753 -41.23 -6.06 -21.43
CA GLN A 753 -41.81 -4.76 -21.06
C GLN A 753 -42.75 -4.95 -19.87
N ALA A 754 -42.48 -4.25 -18.76
CA ALA A 754 -43.36 -4.29 -17.60
C ALA A 754 -44.52 -3.30 -17.78
N ALA A 755 -45.67 -3.61 -17.18
CA ALA A 755 -46.66 -2.58 -16.88
C ALA A 755 -46.01 -1.55 -15.93
N ASP A 756 -46.09 -0.25 -16.25
CA ASP A 756 -45.54 0.90 -15.49
C ASP A 756 -44.23 1.55 -16.01
N SER A 757 -43.97 1.53 -17.33
CA SER A 757 -42.86 2.28 -18.00
C SER A 757 -41.44 1.84 -17.61
N ALA A 758 -41.31 0.61 -17.11
CA ALA A 758 -40.04 -0.03 -16.82
C ALA A 758 -39.70 -1.10 -17.88
N ALA A 759 -38.44 -1.12 -18.31
CA ALA A 759 -37.89 -2.12 -19.21
C ALA A 759 -36.87 -3.00 -18.47
N TRP A 760 -36.88 -4.29 -18.74
CA TRP A 760 -35.89 -5.23 -18.25
C TRP A 760 -35.10 -5.82 -19.41
N PHE A 761 -33.78 -5.76 -19.30
CA PHE A 761 -32.84 -6.41 -20.19
C PHE A 761 -32.07 -7.46 -19.42
N HIS A 762 -32.32 -8.71 -19.75
CA HIS A 762 -31.50 -9.83 -19.31
C HIS A 762 -30.35 -10.02 -20.29
N SER A 763 -29.11 -9.91 -19.81
CA SER A 763 -27.91 -10.13 -20.61
C SER A 763 -27.08 -11.27 -20.01
N GLN A 764 -26.90 -12.34 -20.79
CA GLN A 764 -25.93 -13.38 -20.47
C GLN A 764 -24.74 -13.31 -21.42
N LEU A 765 -23.54 -13.24 -20.85
CA LEU A 765 -22.28 -13.09 -21.56
C LEU A 765 -21.49 -14.39 -21.41
N GLY A 766 -21.19 -15.05 -22.53
CA GLY A 766 -20.27 -16.19 -22.53
C GLY A 766 -18.84 -15.71 -22.58
N ASN A 767 -18.05 -15.99 -21.53
CA ASN A 767 -16.65 -15.60 -21.48
C ASN A 767 -15.73 -16.83 -21.54
N MET A 768 -14.71 -16.78 -22.41
CA MET A 768 -13.65 -17.78 -22.47
C MET A 768 -12.47 -17.32 -21.62
N PRO A 769 -11.74 -18.24 -20.96
CA PRO A 769 -10.53 -17.87 -20.24
C PRO A 769 -9.50 -17.32 -21.24
N SER A 770 -8.91 -16.18 -20.90
CA SER A 770 -7.86 -15.53 -21.67
C SER A 770 -6.93 -14.82 -20.70
N ARG A 771 -5.62 -14.94 -20.91
CA ARG A 771 -4.59 -14.24 -20.16
C ARG A 771 -4.10 -12.98 -20.86
N ASP A 772 -4.52 -12.78 -22.11
CA ASP A 772 -4.39 -11.49 -22.76
C ASP A 772 -5.30 -10.49 -22.06
N LYS A 773 -4.78 -9.27 -21.86
CA LYS A 773 -5.52 -8.19 -21.21
C LYS A 773 -6.80 -7.88 -21.98
N LYS A 774 -7.92 -7.90 -21.28
CA LYS A 774 -9.26 -7.58 -21.77
C LYS A 774 -10.07 -6.88 -20.68
N ALA A 775 -11.00 -6.07 -21.15
CA ALA A 775 -12.06 -5.46 -20.36
C ALA A 775 -13.33 -5.45 -21.21
N LEU A 776 -14.49 -5.48 -20.56
CA LEU A 776 -15.79 -5.36 -21.22
C LEU A 776 -16.63 -4.31 -20.50
N HIS A 777 -17.27 -3.48 -21.31
CA HIS A 777 -18.14 -2.41 -20.86
C HIS A 777 -19.45 -2.50 -21.64
N LEU A 778 -20.59 -2.41 -20.94
CA LEU A 778 -21.90 -2.31 -21.57
C LEU A 778 -22.26 -0.84 -21.70
N ALA A 779 -22.37 -0.33 -22.93
CA ALA A 779 -22.65 1.08 -23.18
C ALA A 779 -24.15 1.37 -23.20
N LEU A 780 -24.58 2.38 -22.46
CA LEU A 780 -25.94 2.90 -22.40
C LEU A 780 -25.95 4.40 -22.74
N PRO A 781 -25.95 4.76 -24.03
CA PRO A 781 -26.15 6.13 -24.47
C PRO A 781 -27.64 6.47 -24.47
N PHE A 782 -27.98 7.56 -23.79
CA PHE A 782 -29.31 8.15 -23.76
C PHE A 782 -29.31 9.47 -24.51
N ASN A 783 -30.39 9.74 -25.25
CA ASN A 783 -30.60 11.03 -25.90
C ASN A 783 -31.19 12.07 -24.92
N ILE A 784 -30.49 12.34 -23.83
CA ILE A 784 -30.91 13.30 -22.80
C ILE A 784 -29.96 14.51 -22.85
N PRO A 785 -30.39 15.65 -23.42
CA PRO A 785 -29.54 16.82 -23.50
C PRO A 785 -29.31 17.41 -22.11
N ASN A 786 -28.09 17.94 -21.88
CA ASN A 786 -27.68 18.53 -20.61
C ASN A 786 -27.93 17.61 -19.40
N ALA A 787 -27.69 16.31 -19.57
CA ALA A 787 -27.95 15.32 -18.54
C ALA A 787 -27.08 15.54 -17.29
N THR A 788 -27.68 15.35 -16.13
CA THR A 788 -27.01 15.20 -14.84
C THR A 788 -27.02 13.72 -14.46
N VAL A 789 -25.87 13.20 -14.06
CA VAL A 789 -25.76 11.83 -13.55
C VAL A 789 -25.81 11.85 -12.03
N ARG A 790 -26.59 10.95 -11.43
CA ARG A 790 -26.67 10.74 -9.98
C ARG A 790 -26.39 9.29 -9.65
N ILE A 791 -25.41 9.04 -8.79
CA ILE A 791 -25.01 7.71 -8.34
C ILE A 791 -25.57 7.46 -6.95
N GLY A 792 -26.40 6.43 -6.77
CA GLY A 792 -27.03 6.10 -5.50
C GLY A 792 -26.04 5.50 -4.50
N ILE A 793 -25.88 6.16 -3.35
CA ILE A 793 -25.03 5.75 -2.22
C ILE A 793 -25.86 5.82 -0.94
N GLY A 794 -26.06 4.70 -0.28
CA GLY A 794 -26.96 4.56 0.87
C GLY A 794 -28.36 5.07 0.54
N ASP A 795 -28.82 6.04 1.34
CA ASP A 795 -30.12 6.68 1.21
C ASP A 795 -30.10 8.00 0.39
N THR A 796 -28.97 8.31 -0.24
CA THR A 796 -28.76 9.56 -0.99
C THR A 796 -28.04 9.29 -2.30
N CYS A 797 -27.52 10.34 -2.94
CA CYS A 797 -26.71 10.21 -4.14
C CYS A 797 -25.59 11.26 -4.22
N VAL A 798 -24.63 10.99 -5.08
CA VAL A 798 -23.55 11.91 -5.47
C VAL A 798 -23.62 12.16 -6.97
N THR A 799 -22.91 13.18 -7.47
CA THR A 799 -22.74 13.41 -8.91
C THR A 799 -21.26 13.30 -9.29
N PRO A 800 -20.92 13.10 -10.57
CA PRO A 800 -19.53 13.16 -11.00
C PRO A 800 -18.80 14.45 -10.59
N GLU A 801 -19.51 15.58 -10.51
CA GLU A 801 -18.95 16.89 -10.18
C GLU A 801 -18.94 17.19 -8.67
N SER A 802 -19.77 16.52 -7.86
CA SER A 802 -20.05 17.00 -6.50
C SER A 802 -20.43 15.87 -5.52
N GLY A 803 -20.34 16.18 -4.21
CA GLY A 803 -20.68 15.22 -3.17
C GLY A 803 -19.63 14.13 -2.97
N ARG A 804 -18.35 14.48 -3.06
CA ARG A 804 -17.24 13.53 -2.93
C ARG A 804 -16.14 14.08 -2.03
N ILE A 805 -15.47 13.18 -1.31
CA ILE A 805 -14.34 13.53 -0.46
C ILE A 805 -13.12 13.88 -1.33
N PRO A 806 -12.35 14.94 -1.02
CA PRO A 806 -11.10 15.23 -1.73
C PRO A 806 -10.20 14.00 -1.77
N GLY A 807 -9.66 13.68 -2.94
CA GLY A 807 -8.86 12.46 -3.13
C GLY A 807 -9.62 11.30 -3.77
N SER A 808 -10.95 11.38 -3.89
CA SER A 808 -11.80 10.32 -4.49
C SER A 808 -11.47 10.04 -5.96
N ASN A 809 -11.72 8.80 -6.38
CA ASN A 809 -11.62 8.36 -7.77
C ASN A 809 -12.60 9.13 -8.70
N ASN A 810 -12.17 9.38 -9.93
CA ASN A 810 -12.93 10.05 -10.99
C ASN A 810 -13.10 9.17 -12.25
N ASP A 811 -12.41 8.04 -12.32
CA ASP A 811 -12.39 7.17 -13.50
C ASP A 811 -13.69 6.36 -13.61
N PHE A 812 -14.15 5.85 -12.48
CA PHE A 812 -15.39 5.09 -12.33
C PHE A 812 -16.02 5.37 -10.96
N PHE A 813 -17.28 4.97 -10.81
CA PHE A 813 -18.09 5.16 -9.60
C PHE A 813 -18.75 3.84 -9.20
N CYS A 814 -18.96 3.65 -7.90
CA CYS A 814 -19.60 2.47 -7.35
C CYS A 814 -21.04 2.78 -6.94
N ALA A 815 -22.02 2.43 -7.78
CA ALA A 815 -23.43 2.54 -7.43
C ALA A 815 -23.85 1.35 -6.56
N GLN A 816 -24.35 1.61 -5.36
CA GLN A 816 -24.75 0.52 -4.47
C GLN A 816 -26.04 -0.18 -4.95
N ARG A 817 -26.96 0.56 -5.56
CA ARG A 817 -28.24 0.01 -6.10
C ARG A 817 -28.64 0.58 -7.45
N TRP A 818 -28.52 1.88 -7.64
CA TRP A 818 -29.06 2.56 -8.81
C TRP A 818 -28.16 3.70 -9.27
N ILE A 819 -28.24 4.01 -10.56
CA ILE A 819 -27.68 5.20 -11.18
C ILE A 819 -28.77 5.87 -12.02
N ASP A 820 -28.82 7.19 -12.01
CA ASP A 820 -29.78 8.00 -12.77
C ASP A 820 -29.06 8.90 -13.75
N VAL A 821 -29.67 9.09 -14.92
CA VAL A 821 -29.26 10.08 -15.91
C VAL A 821 -30.50 10.84 -16.37
N SER A 822 -30.55 12.14 -16.07
CA SER A 822 -31.77 12.93 -16.24
C SER A 822 -31.51 14.42 -16.41
N ASN A 823 -32.51 15.15 -16.89
CA ASN A 823 -32.58 16.62 -16.89
C ASN A 823 -33.90 17.09 -16.25
N ASP A 824 -34.25 18.37 -16.43
CA ASP A 824 -35.45 18.98 -15.83
C ASP A 824 -36.78 18.49 -16.44
N SER A 825 -36.74 17.62 -17.46
CA SER A 825 -37.92 17.18 -18.21
C SER A 825 -38.03 15.67 -18.37
N MET A 826 -36.91 14.95 -18.44
CA MET A 826 -36.86 13.51 -18.69
C MET A 826 -35.64 12.86 -18.06
N GLY A 827 -35.74 11.57 -17.75
CA GLY A 827 -34.66 10.81 -17.16
C GLY A 827 -34.88 9.31 -17.18
N VAL A 828 -33.79 8.59 -16.88
CA VAL A 828 -33.79 7.14 -16.72
C VAL A 828 -33.06 6.79 -15.44
N THR A 829 -33.75 6.09 -14.54
CA THR A 829 -33.10 5.40 -13.41
C THR A 829 -32.79 3.96 -13.83
N ILE A 830 -31.56 3.52 -13.59
CA ILE A 830 -31.02 2.22 -14.00
C ILE A 830 -30.62 1.44 -12.74
N VAL A 831 -30.97 0.17 -12.68
CA VAL A 831 -30.58 -0.77 -11.62
C VAL A 831 -29.90 -1.98 -12.22
N CYS A 832 -28.73 -2.33 -11.67
CA CYS A 832 -28.04 -3.58 -11.96
C CYS A 832 -27.70 -4.29 -10.64
N PRO A 833 -28.44 -5.34 -10.24
CA PRO A 833 -28.15 -6.05 -9.00
C PRO A 833 -26.74 -6.66 -8.97
N GLN A 834 -26.30 -7.21 -10.10
CA GLN A 834 -24.99 -7.87 -10.24
C GLN A 834 -23.83 -6.88 -10.43
N GLY A 835 -24.11 -5.68 -10.97
CA GLY A 835 -23.10 -4.70 -11.37
C GLY A 835 -23.13 -3.43 -10.53
N ALA A 836 -22.01 -3.11 -9.89
CA ALA A 836 -21.80 -1.92 -9.08
C ALA A 836 -20.97 -0.82 -9.76
N ILE A 837 -20.14 -1.15 -10.76
CA ILE A 837 -19.16 -0.18 -11.29
C ILE A 837 -19.65 0.49 -12.56
N TRP A 838 -19.69 1.81 -12.54
CA TRP A 838 -20.19 2.64 -13.63
C TRP A 838 -19.17 3.70 -14.05
N GLU A 839 -19.00 3.88 -15.35
CA GLU A 839 -18.19 4.95 -15.92
C GLU A 839 -19.11 5.97 -16.59
N VAL A 840 -18.75 7.25 -16.49
CA VAL A 840 -19.58 8.35 -16.99
C VAL A 840 -18.86 9.02 -18.15
N GLY A 841 -19.50 9.00 -19.33
CA GLY A 841 -19.05 9.66 -20.55
C GLY A 841 -17.93 8.94 -21.30
N GLU A 842 -16.93 8.42 -20.60
CA GLU A 842 -15.77 7.76 -21.21
C GLU A 842 -15.34 6.53 -20.40
N MET A 843 -15.08 5.42 -21.10
CA MET A 843 -14.48 4.23 -20.51
C MET A 843 -13.06 4.51 -20.03
N VAL A 844 -12.65 3.77 -19.00
CA VAL A 844 -11.29 3.76 -18.47
C VAL A 844 -10.34 3.14 -19.48
N ASP A 845 -9.19 3.78 -19.71
CA ASP A 845 -8.18 3.29 -20.65
C ASP A 845 -7.25 2.28 -19.98
N GLU A 846 -7.63 1.00 -20.02
CA GLU A 846 -6.88 -0.09 -19.38
C GLU A 846 -5.64 -0.57 -20.14
N ARG A 847 -5.31 0.10 -21.25
CA ARG A 847 -4.03 -0.12 -21.95
C ARG A 847 -2.87 0.52 -21.19
N LYS A 848 -3.17 1.50 -20.34
CA LYS A 848 -2.19 2.20 -19.48
C LYS A 848 -2.07 1.47 -18.15
N VAL A 849 -0.88 1.47 -17.59
CA VAL A 849 -0.50 0.71 -16.40
C VAL A 849 0.05 1.64 -15.33
N ASN A 850 -0.24 1.35 -14.06
CA ASN A 850 0.38 2.12 -12.98
C ASN A 850 1.89 1.77 -12.93
N PRO A 851 2.78 2.72 -12.65
CA PRO A 851 4.17 2.56 -12.98
C PRO A 851 4.89 1.79 -11.89
N GLY A 852 5.28 0.53 -12.11
CA GLY A 852 6.31 -0.10 -11.27
C GLY A 852 7.70 0.50 -11.54
N ARG A 853 8.69 0.23 -10.67
CA ARG A 853 10.11 0.57 -10.93
C ARG A 853 10.51 0.05 -12.32
N GLY A 854 10.94 0.95 -13.20
CA GLY A 854 11.37 0.63 -14.57
C GLY A 854 10.28 0.68 -15.65
N THR A 855 9.08 1.16 -15.34
CA THR A 855 8.02 1.36 -16.35
C THR A 855 8.27 2.59 -17.22
N ASN A 856 7.97 2.47 -18.51
CA ASN A 856 8.00 3.59 -19.46
C ASN A 856 6.95 4.64 -19.02
N ALA A 857 7.38 5.88 -18.81
CA ALA A 857 6.51 7.01 -18.46
C ALA A 857 5.35 7.22 -19.45
N GLU A 858 5.52 6.83 -20.72
CA GLU A 858 4.47 6.87 -21.75
C GLU A 858 3.32 5.88 -21.52
N LYS A 859 3.52 4.85 -20.68
CA LYS A 859 2.50 3.85 -20.35
C LYS A 859 1.81 4.11 -19.01
N TYR A 860 2.08 5.22 -18.34
CA TYR A 860 1.49 5.58 -17.05
C TYR A 860 -0.05 5.77 -17.13
N LYS A 861 -0.80 5.10 -16.25
CA LYS A 861 -2.23 5.37 -16.02
C LYS A 861 -2.37 6.62 -15.14
N ALA A 862 -2.53 7.78 -15.78
CA ALA A 862 -2.90 9.01 -15.09
C ALA A 862 -4.39 8.98 -14.75
N TRP A 863 -4.70 9.06 -13.45
CA TRP A 863 -6.07 9.17 -12.96
C TRP A 863 -6.73 10.48 -13.39
N LYS A 864 -8.02 10.45 -13.75
CA LYS A 864 -8.78 11.66 -14.04
C LYS A 864 -8.77 12.59 -12.82
N THR A 865 -8.57 13.88 -13.05
CA THR A 865 -8.62 14.90 -11.98
C THR A 865 -10.00 15.50 -11.81
N GLU A 866 -10.88 15.32 -12.80
CA GLU A 866 -12.27 15.75 -12.78
C GLU A 866 -13.15 14.71 -13.50
N ALA A 867 -14.44 14.68 -13.15
CA ALA A 867 -15.45 13.91 -13.84
C ALA A 867 -16.68 14.80 -14.07
N LYS A 868 -17.38 14.59 -15.18
CA LYS A 868 -18.56 15.37 -15.58
C LYS A 868 -19.69 14.43 -15.96
N SER A 869 -20.91 14.88 -15.71
CA SER A 869 -22.12 14.21 -16.12
C SER A 869 -22.14 14.08 -17.64
N SER A 870 -22.68 12.96 -18.09
CA SER A 870 -22.84 12.64 -19.50
C SER A 870 -24.15 11.90 -19.68
N SER A 871 -24.75 12.03 -20.86
CA SER A 871 -25.90 11.21 -21.25
C SER A 871 -25.49 9.78 -21.65
N THR A 872 -24.19 9.48 -21.64
CA THR A 872 -23.65 8.14 -21.93
C THR A 872 -23.05 7.54 -20.66
N LEU A 873 -23.55 6.38 -20.29
CA LEU A 873 -23.07 5.58 -19.17
C LEU A 873 -22.46 4.26 -19.67
N TYR A 874 -21.53 3.72 -18.91
CA TYR A 874 -21.00 2.38 -19.14
C TYR A 874 -21.08 1.57 -17.85
N LEU A 875 -21.67 0.38 -17.92
CA LEU A 875 -21.51 -0.62 -16.87
C LEU A 875 -20.20 -1.35 -17.12
N TYR A 876 -19.25 -1.22 -16.18
CA TYR A 876 -17.99 -1.95 -16.23
C TYR A 876 -18.25 -3.42 -15.88
N ALA A 877 -18.30 -4.29 -16.88
CA ALA A 877 -18.85 -5.63 -16.74
C ALA A 877 -17.82 -6.69 -16.34
N LEU A 878 -16.58 -6.63 -16.84
CA LEU A 878 -15.49 -7.54 -16.42
C LEU A 878 -14.13 -7.02 -16.87
N ASN A 879 -13.06 -7.58 -16.30
CA ASN A 879 -11.70 -7.41 -16.81
C ASN A 879 -10.68 -8.47 -16.37
N ASN A 880 -9.42 -8.31 -16.77
CA ASN A 880 -8.24 -9.03 -16.24
C ASN A 880 -6.91 -8.26 -16.42
N TYR A 881 -6.92 -6.92 -16.48
CA TYR A 881 -5.72 -6.12 -16.84
C TYR A 881 -4.80 -5.75 -15.67
N TRP A 882 -5.17 -6.12 -14.44
CA TRP A 882 -4.39 -5.83 -13.24
C TRP A 882 -3.03 -6.53 -13.27
N HIS A 883 -2.13 -6.09 -12.39
CA HIS A 883 -0.73 -6.52 -12.38
C HIS A 883 -0.40 -7.51 -11.25
N THR A 884 -1.21 -7.55 -10.20
CA THR A 884 -1.05 -8.36 -8.99
C THR A 884 -2.42 -8.53 -8.30
N ASN A 885 -2.52 -9.40 -7.30
CA ASN A 885 -3.68 -9.62 -6.41
C ASN A 885 -4.98 -10.12 -7.09
N PHE A 886 -5.17 -9.94 -8.39
CA PHE A 886 -6.42 -10.28 -9.07
C PHE A 886 -6.22 -11.43 -10.06
N LYS A 887 -7.31 -12.16 -10.34
CA LYS A 887 -7.26 -13.37 -11.17
C LYS A 887 -6.91 -13.03 -12.62
N ALA A 888 -5.97 -13.77 -13.21
CA ALA A 888 -5.48 -13.50 -14.57
C ALA A 888 -6.48 -13.84 -15.68
N ASP A 889 -7.43 -14.75 -15.40
CA ASP A 889 -8.48 -15.14 -16.33
C ASP A 889 -9.77 -15.55 -15.59
N GLN A 890 -10.87 -15.48 -16.31
CA GLN A 890 -12.18 -15.93 -15.83
C GLN A 890 -12.96 -16.50 -17.01
N GLU A 891 -13.87 -17.41 -16.73
CA GLU A 891 -14.64 -18.14 -17.74
C GLU A 891 -16.08 -18.37 -17.30
N GLY A 892 -16.91 -18.78 -18.26
CA GLY A 892 -18.28 -19.18 -18.02
C GLY A 892 -19.30 -18.08 -18.32
N PRO A 893 -20.59 -18.39 -18.11
CA PRO A 893 -21.68 -17.45 -18.29
C PRO A 893 -21.69 -16.42 -17.15
N ILE A 894 -21.71 -15.14 -17.51
CA ILE A 894 -21.84 -14.00 -16.60
C ILE A 894 -23.16 -13.31 -16.90
N THR A 895 -23.98 -13.08 -15.88
CA THR A 895 -25.33 -12.51 -16.02
C THR A 895 -25.36 -11.08 -15.50
N PHE A 896 -25.95 -10.18 -16.27
CA PHE A 896 -26.30 -8.83 -15.85
C PHE A 896 -27.76 -8.57 -16.17
N ASP A 897 -28.55 -8.26 -15.16
CA ASP A 897 -29.90 -7.73 -15.32
C ASP A 897 -29.86 -6.21 -15.24
N LEU A 898 -30.43 -5.55 -16.25
CA LEU A 898 -30.56 -4.10 -16.30
C LEU A 898 -32.05 -3.75 -16.27
N TYR A 899 -32.46 -3.10 -15.19
CA TYR A 899 -33.81 -2.56 -15.05
C TYR A 899 -33.76 -1.06 -15.28
N LEU A 900 -34.54 -0.57 -16.24
CA LEU A 900 -34.60 0.84 -16.60
C LEU A 900 -36.00 1.36 -16.33
N LYS A 901 -36.10 2.47 -15.62
CA LYS A 901 -37.36 3.18 -15.39
C LYS A 901 -37.28 4.57 -15.97
N MET A 902 -38.09 4.83 -16.99
CA MET A 902 -38.25 6.15 -17.58
C MET A 902 -39.07 7.04 -16.62
N HIS A 903 -38.70 8.31 -16.52
CA HIS A 903 -39.44 9.28 -15.70
C HIS A 903 -39.27 10.70 -16.24
N GLY A 904 -40.08 11.63 -15.71
CA GLY A 904 -39.92 13.06 -15.93
C GLY A 904 -38.76 13.64 -15.09
N PRO A 905 -38.94 14.79 -14.41
CA PRO A 905 -37.92 15.33 -13.51
C PRO A 905 -37.51 14.33 -12.42
N PHE A 906 -36.20 14.24 -12.13
CA PHE A 906 -35.67 13.32 -11.12
C PHE A 906 -36.26 13.54 -9.73
N LYS A 907 -36.57 12.44 -9.04
CA LYS A 907 -36.97 12.43 -7.63
C LYS A 907 -36.23 11.32 -6.91
N LEU A 908 -35.45 11.70 -5.90
CA LEU A 908 -34.63 10.78 -5.11
C LEU A 908 -35.44 9.61 -4.54
N GLU A 909 -36.62 9.88 -3.99
CA GLU A 909 -37.45 8.83 -3.37
C GLU A 909 -37.95 7.79 -4.39
N GLU A 910 -38.27 8.19 -5.61
CA GLU A 910 -38.70 7.26 -6.66
C GLU A 910 -37.54 6.39 -7.16
N ALA A 911 -36.34 6.97 -7.28
CA ALA A 911 -35.13 6.24 -7.65
C ALA A 911 -34.69 5.26 -6.54
N ARG A 912 -34.72 5.68 -5.27
CA ARG A 912 -34.46 4.81 -4.10
C ARG A 912 -35.43 3.65 -4.06
N ARG A 913 -36.73 3.94 -4.21
CA ARG A 913 -37.79 2.92 -4.25
C ARG A 913 -37.54 1.92 -5.37
N PHE A 914 -37.31 2.40 -6.60
CA PHE A 914 -37.05 1.52 -7.74
C PHE A 914 -35.77 0.69 -7.55
N GLY A 915 -34.70 1.30 -7.04
CA GLY A 915 -33.47 0.61 -6.67
C GLY A 915 -33.68 -0.51 -5.67
N LEU A 916 -34.47 -0.27 -4.61
CA LEU A 916 -34.85 -1.30 -3.64
C LEU A 916 -35.69 -2.39 -4.28
N GLU A 917 -36.74 -2.04 -5.03
CA GLU A 917 -37.65 -3.00 -5.68
C GLU A 917 -36.91 -4.00 -6.58
N MET A 918 -35.95 -3.50 -7.38
CA MET A 918 -35.25 -4.30 -8.39
C MET A 918 -34.04 -5.05 -7.82
N THR A 919 -33.38 -4.55 -6.76
CA THR A 919 -32.29 -5.28 -6.10
C THR A 919 -32.78 -6.29 -5.08
N ARG A 920 -33.96 -6.08 -4.49
CA ARG A 920 -34.59 -6.92 -3.47
C ARG A 920 -35.96 -7.43 -3.95
N PRO A 921 -36.01 -8.30 -4.98
CA PRO A 921 -37.28 -8.81 -5.51
C PRO A 921 -38.04 -9.64 -4.47
N LEU A 922 -39.35 -9.83 -4.71
CA LEU A 922 -40.21 -10.65 -3.86
C LEU A 922 -39.68 -12.09 -3.73
N ILE A 923 -39.76 -12.64 -2.52
CA ILE A 923 -39.43 -14.04 -2.28
C ILE A 923 -40.65 -14.89 -2.62
N THR A 924 -40.53 -15.73 -3.66
CA THR A 924 -41.55 -16.73 -4.00
C THR A 924 -41.15 -18.10 -3.48
N TRP A 925 -42.02 -18.76 -2.71
CA TRP A 925 -41.81 -20.12 -2.19
C TRP A 925 -42.39 -21.14 -3.18
N TRP A 926 -41.64 -21.49 -4.23
CA TRP A 926 -41.99 -22.58 -5.14
C TRP A 926 -40.94 -23.69 -5.08
N LYS A 927 -41.38 -24.94 -5.27
CA LYS A 927 -40.53 -26.12 -5.27
C LYS A 927 -40.15 -26.52 -6.69
#